data_AF-A0A3B4CRH9-F1
#
_entry.id   AF-A0A3B4CRH9-F1
#
_cell.length_a   1.000
_cell.length_b   1.000
_cell.length_c   1.000
_cell.angle_alpha   90.00
_cell.angle_beta   90.00
_cell.angle_gamma   90.00
#
_symmetry.space_group_name_H-M   'P 1'
#
loop_
_entity.id
_entity.type
_entity.pdbx_description
1 polymer ?
#
loop_
_entity_poly.entity_id
_entity_poly.type
_entity_poly.pdbx_seq_one_letter_code
_entity_poly.pdbx_strand_id
1 'polypeptide(L)'
;MDLNDSTSLAELMASYQPSDTGYRVPKDGWRICLAHEFKEKRTPLQAKNVSLSDIVKHIGLGLRYLKWWYKKTQVEKKAPFIDMFRALPLRQIYGAPLGGIGGGTITRGWKGEFCRWQLNPGMYHYKTVIADQFTVCLRRDSRTIYQQVLSTEHPHTMQGWNWGYCGEYAFYHALYPRAWSVYHLPGQNVTLTCRQVSPVIPHDYKDSSLPVAVFVWDIENKNDYALDVSIMFTMVNGSGHKDDKSGGHWNEPFNLEKEGESVSGVLLHHCTPVNPYTLCLAARKQSDREISYQTAFSPEGTCSALWSDLINNGRLDSPKGPSPPTQKGEKVAAALAVGCSVAAQGHNCVEFSLVWDMPKMTFGSREKEHMRRYTRYYGTNGDAGPSLSHYALTHYKDWEKSIEEWQRPILEDSALPSWYKSALFNELYFVVDGGTVWVELPEDCDVSGGLRPQEGGLPAQPPIIKEYGRFAYLEGQEYRMYNTYDVHFYASFALIMLWPKLALSLQYDIAGSVVQHDPTERMNLMTGRCSAVKTQNVVPHDIGDPDDEPWTRANAYQIYDTADWKDLNLKFVLQVYRDYHLTQDTQYLQDMWPICQAVMEAELKFDKDGDGLIENSGYADQTYDGWTVTGPSAYCGGLWIASVCVMCKMAQLLKRDSVYERYRDILERGSAAFDKLLWNGKYYNYDSSGRSLSNSIMSDQCAGYWFLRASGLGNGELQPFPKEKIRSALKSVFDFNVMSFGGGQMGAVNGMRPEGVPDRSSIQSDEVWVGVVYGLAATMIHEDMLEEGLHTAEGCYRTVWERAGMAFQTPEAYCEKGIYRSLGYMRPLSIWAMQLALDKTGQSYRPRQPSNSLDTVAQ
;
A
#
# COMPACT_ATOMS: atom_id res chain seq x y z
N MET A 1 19.91 -13.25 -27.47
CA MET A 1 18.63 -12.72 -27.96
C MET A 1 18.77 -11.22 -27.91
N ASP A 2 18.76 -10.59 -29.08
CA ASP A 2 19.12 -9.19 -29.26
C ASP A 2 18.28 -8.27 -28.37
N LEU A 3 18.97 -7.55 -27.47
CA LEU A 3 18.42 -6.60 -26.50
C LEU A 3 18.12 -5.22 -27.11
N ASN A 4 18.05 -5.12 -28.44
CA ASN A 4 17.98 -3.84 -29.17
C ASN A 4 16.60 -3.49 -29.73
N ASP A 5 15.54 -4.20 -29.35
CA ASP A 5 14.18 -3.86 -29.79
C ASP A 5 13.56 -2.83 -28.83
N SER A 6 14.16 -1.63 -28.81
CA SER A 6 13.72 -0.48 -28.02
C SER A 6 12.56 0.26 -28.70
N THR A 7 11.56 -0.47 -29.18
CA THR A 7 10.26 0.15 -29.48
C THR A 7 9.67 0.54 -28.13
N SER A 8 9.52 1.84 -27.86
CA SER A 8 9.08 2.28 -26.54
C SER A 8 7.69 1.69 -26.27
N LEU A 9 7.45 1.17 -25.06
CA LEU A 9 6.10 0.73 -24.67
C LEU A 9 5.07 1.86 -24.90
N ALA A 10 5.51 3.12 -24.80
CA ALA A 10 4.73 4.30 -25.15
C ALA A 10 4.27 4.30 -26.62
N GLU A 11 5.10 3.90 -27.60
CA GLU A 11 4.71 3.75 -29.01
C GLU A 11 3.78 2.55 -29.23
N LEU A 12 4.02 1.43 -28.54
CA LEU A 12 3.12 0.28 -28.60
C LEU A 12 1.74 0.65 -28.04
N MET A 13 1.69 1.36 -26.91
CA MET A 13 0.45 1.84 -26.30
C MET A 13 -0.22 2.96 -27.11
N ALA A 14 0.55 3.78 -27.82
CA ALA A 14 0.02 4.78 -28.76
C ALA A 14 -0.68 4.12 -29.96
N SER A 15 -0.22 2.96 -30.41
CA SER A 15 -0.85 2.23 -31.52
C SER A 15 -2.23 1.64 -31.17
N TYR A 16 -2.54 1.49 -29.88
CA TYR A 16 -3.81 1.00 -29.36
C TYR A 16 -4.66 2.09 -28.70
N GLN A 17 -4.29 3.37 -28.81
CA GLN A 17 -5.02 4.45 -28.15
C GLN A 17 -6.25 4.84 -28.98
N PRO A 18 -7.49 4.64 -28.47
CA PRO A 18 -8.68 5.11 -29.16
C PRO A 18 -8.62 6.62 -29.34
N SER A 19 -9.21 7.15 -30.42
CA SER A 19 -9.27 8.59 -30.67
C SER A 19 -10.10 9.36 -29.62
N ASP A 20 -10.89 8.64 -28.83
CA ASP A 20 -11.73 9.18 -27.77
C ASP A 20 -11.19 8.77 -26.40
N THR A 21 -10.94 9.76 -25.54
CA THR A 21 -10.34 9.58 -24.22
C THR A 21 -11.36 9.24 -23.13
N GLY A 22 -12.65 9.14 -23.48
CA GLY A 22 -13.74 8.98 -22.52
C GLY A 22 -14.01 10.25 -21.72
N TYR A 23 -15.09 10.22 -20.94
CA TYR A 23 -15.59 11.38 -20.23
C TYR A 23 -14.81 11.64 -18.92
N ARG A 24 -14.22 12.84 -18.81
CA ARG A 24 -13.49 13.32 -17.61
C ARG A 24 -12.39 12.37 -17.12
N VAL A 25 -11.71 11.67 -18.04
CA VAL A 25 -10.50 10.90 -17.71
C VAL A 25 -9.33 11.87 -17.57
N PRO A 26 -8.56 11.84 -16.46
CA PRO A 26 -7.42 12.73 -16.28
C PRO A 26 -6.29 12.42 -17.28
N LYS A 27 -5.47 13.44 -17.56
CA LYS A 27 -4.31 13.30 -18.46
C LYS A 27 -3.25 12.38 -17.87
N ASP A 28 -2.88 12.61 -16.61
CA ASP A 28 -1.88 11.83 -15.89
C ASP A 28 -2.50 10.63 -15.17
N GLY A 29 -1.69 9.60 -14.93
CA GLY A 29 -2.09 8.35 -14.28
C GLY A 29 -1.60 7.13 -15.06
N TRP A 30 -1.90 5.94 -14.54
CA TRP A 30 -1.53 4.69 -15.16
C TRP A 30 -2.64 4.24 -16.11
N ARG A 31 -2.39 4.33 -17.41
CA ARG A 31 -3.30 3.91 -18.46
C ARG A 31 -2.87 2.58 -19.04
N ILE A 32 -3.80 1.67 -19.33
CA ILE A 32 -3.53 0.37 -19.93
C ILE A 32 -4.70 -0.10 -20.80
N CYS A 33 -4.41 -0.58 -22.02
CA CYS A 33 -5.42 -1.18 -22.91
C CYS A 33 -5.89 -2.52 -22.34
N LEU A 34 -7.19 -2.84 -22.42
CA LEU A 34 -7.73 -4.10 -21.86
C LEU A 34 -7.20 -5.35 -22.58
N ALA A 35 -6.72 -5.21 -23.82
CA ALA A 35 -6.03 -6.28 -24.57
C ALA A 35 -4.53 -6.42 -24.24
N HIS A 36 -3.97 -5.58 -23.36
CA HIS A 36 -2.53 -5.62 -23.06
C HIS A 36 -2.10 -6.95 -22.45
N GLU A 37 -0.90 -7.40 -22.81
CA GLU A 37 -0.22 -8.54 -22.20
C GLU A 37 1.20 -8.15 -21.79
N PHE A 38 1.50 -8.26 -20.49
CA PHE A 38 2.84 -8.03 -19.99
C PHE A 38 3.79 -9.13 -20.47
N LYS A 39 4.83 -8.72 -21.22
CA LYS A 39 5.86 -9.63 -21.73
C LYS A 39 6.81 -10.11 -20.65
N GLU A 40 7.14 -9.25 -19.68
CA GLU A 40 8.04 -9.60 -18.60
C GLU A 40 7.29 -10.43 -17.55
N LYS A 41 7.68 -11.70 -17.42
CA LYS A 41 7.18 -12.60 -16.38
C LYS A 41 8.25 -12.73 -15.31
N ARG A 42 7.82 -12.63 -14.06
CA ARG A 42 8.70 -12.81 -12.90
C ARG A 42 8.18 -13.91 -11.99
N THR A 43 9.09 -14.60 -11.32
CA THR A 43 8.75 -15.65 -10.35
C THR A 43 9.12 -15.20 -8.94
N PRO A 44 8.39 -15.66 -7.91
CA PRO A 44 8.77 -15.37 -6.53
C PRO A 44 10.14 -15.98 -6.24
N LEU A 45 10.89 -15.37 -5.33
CA LEU A 45 12.13 -15.93 -4.80
C LEU A 45 11.87 -17.30 -4.19
N GLN A 46 12.59 -18.33 -4.66
CA GLN A 46 12.49 -19.71 -4.16
C GLN A 46 13.84 -20.20 -3.63
N ALA A 47 13.83 -21.27 -2.84
CA ALA A 47 15.06 -21.89 -2.32
C ALA A 47 16.10 -22.24 -3.41
N LYS A 48 15.66 -22.59 -4.63
CA LYS A 48 16.54 -22.87 -5.78
C LYS A 48 17.32 -21.64 -6.28
N ASN A 49 16.87 -20.44 -5.93
CA ASN A 49 17.51 -19.18 -6.28
C ASN A 49 18.59 -18.77 -5.27
N VAL A 50 18.69 -19.48 -4.15
CA VAL A 50 19.68 -19.25 -3.11
C VAL A 50 20.94 -20.07 -3.41
N SER A 51 22.12 -19.50 -3.16
CA SER A 51 23.39 -20.19 -3.40
C SER A 51 23.52 -21.44 -2.51
N LEU A 52 24.20 -22.50 -2.99
CA LEU A 52 24.45 -23.71 -2.19
C LEU A 52 25.21 -23.40 -0.89
N SER A 53 26.15 -22.45 -0.94
CA SER A 53 26.87 -21.96 0.23
C SER A 53 25.91 -21.42 1.29
N ASP A 54 24.94 -20.59 0.87
CA ASP A 54 24.00 -20.00 1.81
C ASP A 54 22.97 -21.01 2.31
N ILE A 55 22.57 -21.99 1.49
CA ILE A 55 21.74 -23.11 1.95
C ILE A 55 22.45 -23.88 3.07
N VAL A 56 23.74 -24.18 2.91
CA VAL A 56 24.52 -24.89 3.94
C VAL A 56 24.63 -24.06 5.22
N LYS A 57 24.87 -22.74 5.11
CA LYS A 57 24.91 -21.83 6.28
C LYS A 57 23.57 -21.79 7.03
N HIS A 58 22.45 -21.91 6.32
CA HIS A 58 21.10 -21.74 6.88
C HIS A 58 20.35 -23.06 7.11
N ILE A 59 21.01 -24.22 7.02
CA ILE A 59 20.34 -25.52 7.22
C ILE A 59 19.68 -25.63 8.61
N GLY A 60 20.31 -25.06 9.64
CA GLY A 60 19.76 -25.00 10.99
C GLY A 60 18.46 -24.19 11.06
N LEU A 61 18.41 -23.05 10.37
CA LEU A 61 17.19 -22.25 10.21
C LEU A 61 16.13 -23.07 9.47
N GLY A 62 16.48 -23.70 8.35
CA GLY A 62 15.54 -24.48 7.55
C GLY A 62 14.85 -25.59 8.36
N LEU A 63 15.58 -26.34 9.17
CA LEU A 63 15.02 -27.38 10.05
C LEU A 63 14.11 -26.79 11.14
N ARG A 64 14.54 -25.71 11.80
CA ARG A 64 13.73 -25.03 12.85
C ARG A 64 12.47 -24.41 12.25
N TYR A 65 12.60 -23.74 11.12
CA TYR A 65 11.49 -23.14 10.40
C TYR A 65 10.50 -24.21 9.94
N LEU A 66 10.95 -25.34 9.37
CA LEU A 66 10.06 -26.43 8.98
C LEU A 66 9.26 -26.99 10.18
N LYS A 67 9.93 -27.18 11.33
CA LYS A 67 9.26 -27.63 12.56
C LYS A 67 8.24 -26.60 13.05
N TRP A 68 8.61 -25.32 13.06
CA TRP A 68 7.74 -24.22 13.45
C TRP A 68 6.54 -24.08 12.49
N TRP A 69 6.79 -24.10 11.19
CA TRP A 69 5.78 -24.01 10.13
C TRP A 69 4.80 -25.17 10.20
N TYR A 70 5.30 -26.40 10.42
CA TYR A 70 4.45 -27.57 10.63
C TYR A 70 3.56 -27.39 11.86
N LYS A 71 4.13 -26.94 12.99
CA LYS A 71 3.36 -26.65 14.20
C LYS A 71 2.28 -25.60 13.92
N LYS A 72 2.63 -24.46 13.31
CA LYS A 72 1.70 -23.36 13.02
C LYS A 72 0.57 -23.78 12.08
N THR A 73 0.92 -24.39 10.95
CA THR A 73 -0.06 -24.69 9.89
C THR A 73 -0.84 -25.98 10.12
N GLN A 74 -0.18 -27.04 10.62
CA GLN A 74 -0.81 -28.36 10.75
C GLN A 74 -1.44 -28.60 12.11
N VAL A 75 -0.84 -28.07 13.19
CA VAL A 75 -1.34 -28.24 14.57
C VAL A 75 -2.22 -27.06 14.98
N GLU A 76 -1.70 -25.84 14.91
CA GLU A 76 -2.39 -24.62 15.38
C GLU A 76 -3.42 -24.09 14.35
N LYS A 77 -3.37 -24.54 13.10
CA LYS A 77 -4.21 -24.08 11.97
C LYS A 77 -4.15 -22.56 11.74
N LYS A 78 -3.03 -21.93 12.09
CA LYS A 78 -2.73 -20.52 11.82
C LYS A 78 -1.87 -20.41 10.58
N ALA A 79 -2.02 -19.32 9.83
CA ALA A 79 -1.05 -19.04 8.77
C ALA A 79 0.28 -18.53 9.37
N PRO A 80 1.41 -18.70 8.66
CA PRO A 80 2.70 -18.14 9.07
C PRO A 80 2.76 -16.61 8.92
N PHE A 81 3.48 -15.91 9.79
CA PHE A 81 3.75 -14.46 9.63
C PHE A 81 4.54 -14.18 8.34
N ILE A 82 5.46 -15.08 7.97
CA ILE A 82 6.10 -15.17 6.65
C ILE A 82 6.03 -16.64 6.23
N ASP A 83 5.42 -16.96 5.08
CA ASP A 83 5.38 -18.34 4.54
C ASP A 83 6.45 -18.55 3.46
N MET A 84 7.61 -19.10 3.86
CA MET A 84 8.73 -19.37 2.96
C MET A 84 8.48 -20.53 1.98
N PHE A 85 7.41 -21.30 2.16
CA PHE A 85 7.07 -22.43 1.30
C PHE A 85 5.99 -22.08 0.27
N ARG A 86 5.16 -21.07 0.54
CA ARG A 86 4.00 -20.70 -0.28
C ARG A 86 4.01 -19.21 -0.59
N ALA A 87 4.95 -18.80 -1.42
CA ALA A 87 4.97 -17.44 -1.96
C ALA A 87 3.72 -17.17 -2.81
N LEU A 88 3.22 -15.94 -2.72
CA LEU A 88 2.08 -15.48 -3.50
C LEU A 88 2.50 -15.35 -4.98
N PRO A 89 1.80 -16.01 -5.92
CA PRO A 89 2.13 -15.88 -7.33
C PRO A 89 1.72 -14.49 -7.85
N LEU A 90 2.60 -13.89 -8.65
CA LEU A 90 2.33 -12.65 -9.37
C LEU A 90 1.12 -12.82 -10.29
N ARG A 91 0.11 -11.97 -10.10
CA ARG A 91 -1.05 -11.90 -11.00
C ARG A 91 -1.14 -10.52 -11.61
N GLN A 92 -0.89 -10.41 -12.88
CA GLN A 92 -0.82 -9.12 -13.60
C GLN A 92 -2.21 -8.59 -13.95
N ILE A 93 -3.12 -8.55 -12.97
CA ILE A 93 -4.57 -8.28 -13.13
C ILE A 93 -5.08 -7.15 -12.23
N TYR A 94 -4.35 -6.76 -11.19
CA TYR A 94 -4.87 -5.85 -10.16
C TYR A 94 -5.01 -4.40 -10.64
N GLY A 95 -6.08 -3.75 -10.22
CA GLY A 95 -6.35 -2.33 -10.40
C GLY A 95 -6.47 -1.63 -9.04
N ALA A 96 -6.90 -0.37 -9.06
CA ALA A 96 -7.11 0.44 -7.86
C ALA A 96 -8.14 -0.22 -6.91
N PRO A 97 -7.81 -0.38 -5.62
CA PRO A 97 -8.70 -0.97 -4.64
C PRO A 97 -9.87 -0.02 -4.30
N LEU A 98 -10.98 -0.63 -3.91
CA LEU A 98 -12.21 0.04 -3.48
C LEU A 98 -12.27 0.06 -1.95
N GLY A 99 -12.73 1.18 -1.39
CA GLY A 99 -12.96 1.33 0.05
C GLY A 99 -12.17 2.44 0.72
N GLY A 100 -12.59 2.79 1.94
CA GLY A 100 -11.87 3.65 2.86
C GLY A 100 -10.87 2.89 3.75
N ILE A 101 -10.00 3.66 4.38
CA ILE A 101 -8.98 3.24 5.35
C ILE A 101 -9.64 2.45 6.50
N GLY A 102 -9.22 1.20 6.68
CA GLY A 102 -9.67 0.36 7.80
C GLY A 102 -11.10 -0.17 7.71
N GLY A 103 -11.83 0.13 6.62
CA GLY A 103 -13.14 -0.47 6.31
C GLY A 103 -13.06 -1.87 5.68
N GLY A 104 -11.85 -2.31 5.31
CA GLY A 104 -11.63 -3.46 4.42
C GLY A 104 -11.77 -3.05 2.95
N THR A 105 -11.19 -3.84 2.05
CA THR A 105 -11.13 -3.48 0.62
C THR A 105 -11.63 -4.58 -0.31
N ILE A 106 -12.05 -4.13 -1.48
CA ILE A 106 -12.35 -4.99 -2.63
C ILE A 106 -11.58 -4.45 -3.83
N THR A 107 -10.68 -5.22 -4.40
CA THR A 107 -9.90 -4.81 -5.58
C THR A 107 -10.64 -5.20 -6.86
N ARG A 108 -10.92 -4.21 -7.69
CA ARG A 108 -11.35 -4.39 -9.08
C ARG A 108 -10.14 -4.31 -10.00
N GLY A 109 -9.89 -5.38 -10.73
CA GLY A 109 -8.81 -5.53 -11.71
C GLY A 109 -8.97 -4.57 -12.87
N TRP A 110 -7.87 -4.32 -13.59
CA TRP A 110 -7.85 -3.37 -14.70
C TRP A 110 -8.63 -3.88 -15.93
N LYS A 111 -8.99 -5.16 -15.99
CA LYS A 111 -9.93 -5.72 -16.98
C LYS A 111 -11.38 -5.78 -16.51
N GLY A 112 -11.66 -5.30 -15.30
CA GLY A 112 -13.00 -5.12 -14.74
C GLY A 112 -13.43 -6.16 -13.70
N GLU A 113 -12.63 -7.20 -13.47
CA GLU A 113 -12.92 -8.29 -12.54
C GLU A 113 -12.78 -7.92 -11.05
N PHE A 114 -13.61 -8.47 -10.17
CA PHE A 114 -13.41 -8.36 -8.72
C PHE A 114 -12.52 -9.51 -8.24
N CYS A 115 -11.26 -9.21 -7.89
CA CYS A 115 -10.17 -10.21 -7.88
C CYS A 115 -9.29 -10.29 -6.63
N ARG A 116 -9.42 -9.36 -5.69
CA ARG A 116 -8.77 -9.46 -4.36
C ARG A 116 -9.68 -8.85 -3.30
N TRP A 117 -9.86 -9.57 -2.19
CA TRP A 117 -10.79 -9.20 -1.12
C TRP A 117 -10.05 -9.19 0.20
N GLN A 118 -10.12 -8.07 0.91
CA GLN A 118 -9.58 -7.89 2.26
C GLN A 118 -10.70 -7.38 3.17
N LEU A 119 -11.79 -8.15 3.27
CA LEU A 119 -12.86 -7.84 4.21
C LEU A 119 -12.51 -8.30 5.63
N ASN A 120 -11.77 -9.41 5.75
CA ASN A 120 -11.26 -9.85 7.05
C ASN A 120 -9.97 -9.08 7.43
N PRO A 121 -9.82 -8.64 8.69
CA PRO A 121 -8.66 -7.88 9.16
C PRO A 121 -7.32 -8.54 8.81
N GLY A 122 -6.51 -7.92 7.95
CA GLY A 122 -5.20 -8.42 7.53
C GLY A 122 -5.20 -9.73 6.72
N MET A 123 -6.36 -10.23 6.29
CA MET A 123 -6.49 -11.50 5.57
C MET A 123 -7.04 -11.30 4.16
N TYR A 124 -6.41 -11.94 3.19
CA TYR A 124 -6.73 -11.76 1.77
C TYR A 124 -7.32 -13.00 1.12
N HIS A 125 -8.24 -12.77 0.19
CA HIS A 125 -8.70 -13.77 -0.77
C HIS A 125 -8.43 -13.27 -2.18
N TYR A 126 -7.59 -13.99 -2.93
CA TYR A 126 -7.14 -13.58 -4.26
C TYR A 126 -7.99 -14.17 -5.40
N LYS A 127 -9.21 -14.65 -5.12
CA LYS A 127 -10.00 -15.33 -6.14
C LYS A 127 -10.80 -14.30 -6.93
N THR A 128 -10.75 -14.40 -8.26
CA THR A 128 -11.67 -13.69 -9.13
C THR A 128 -13.08 -14.24 -9.00
N VAL A 129 -14.04 -13.37 -8.70
CA VAL A 129 -15.46 -13.70 -8.63
C VAL A 129 -16.11 -13.32 -9.95
N ILE A 130 -16.18 -14.27 -10.88
CA ILE A 130 -16.58 -13.99 -12.27
C ILE A 130 -18.02 -13.46 -12.39
N ALA A 131 -18.91 -13.82 -11.46
CA ALA A 131 -20.30 -13.33 -11.47
C ALA A 131 -20.45 -11.86 -11.06
N ASP A 132 -19.40 -11.24 -10.53
CA ASP A 132 -19.41 -9.84 -10.13
C ASP A 132 -19.05 -8.99 -11.35
N GLN A 133 -20.05 -8.35 -11.98
CA GLN A 133 -19.88 -7.74 -13.31
C GLN A 133 -20.76 -6.52 -13.54
N PHE A 134 -20.35 -5.72 -14.52
CA PHE A 134 -21.24 -4.77 -15.19
C PHE A 134 -21.63 -5.27 -16.58
N THR A 135 -22.90 -5.12 -16.92
CA THR A 135 -23.46 -5.47 -18.24
C THR A 135 -24.21 -4.27 -18.80
N VAL A 136 -24.05 -3.98 -20.09
CA VAL A 136 -24.82 -2.94 -20.79
C VAL A 136 -25.88 -3.56 -21.70
N CYS A 137 -27.05 -2.93 -21.76
CA CYS A 137 -28.10 -3.20 -22.74
C CYS A 137 -28.50 -1.88 -23.42
N LEU A 138 -28.44 -1.83 -24.75
CA LEU A 138 -28.89 -0.71 -25.57
C LEU A 138 -30.19 -1.09 -26.27
N ARG A 139 -31.16 -0.19 -26.20
CA ARG A 139 -32.48 -0.35 -26.79
C ARG A 139 -32.84 0.85 -27.63
N ARG A 140 -33.55 0.56 -28.73
CA ARG A 140 -34.12 1.55 -29.64
C ARG A 140 -35.52 1.08 -30.03
N ASP A 141 -36.49 1.99 -30.00
CA ASP A 141 -37.88 1.69 -30.37
C ASP A 141 -38.43 0.45 -29.63
N SER A 142 -38.11 0.35 -28.32
CA SER A 142 -38.47 -0.78 -27.46
C SER A 142 -37.91 -2.15 -27.87
N ARG A 143 -36.84 -2.18 -28.68
CA ARG A 143 -36.12 -3.40 -29.07
C ARG A 143 -34.67 -3.31 -28.63
N THR A 144 -34.16 -4.39 -28.06
CA THR A 144 -32.73 -4.51 -27.73
C THR A 144 -31.93 -4.67 -29.01
N ILE A 145 -30.97 -3.78 -29.21
CA ILE A 145 -30.07 -3.78 -30.37
C ILE A 145 -28.67 -4.29 -29.99
N TYR A 146 -28.30 -4.22 -28.72
CA TYR A 146 -27.00 -4.64 -28.22
C TYR A 146 -27.08 -4.99 -26.73
N GLN A 147 -26.47 -6.11 -26.31
CA GLN A 147 -26.29 -6.46 -24.91
C GLN A 147 -24.97 -7.19 -24.70
N GLN A 148 -24.18 -6.76 -23.72
CA GLN A 148 -22.79 -7.21 -23.57
C GLN A 148 -22.34 -7.14 -22.11
N VAL A 149 -21.70 -8.20 -21.65
CA VAL A 149 -20.94 -8.18 -20.39
C VAL A 149 -19.63 -7.42 -20.64
N LEU A 150 -19.32 -6.42 -19.81
CA LEU A 150 -18.16 -5.54 -19.97
C LEU A 150 -16.88 -6.19 -19.41
N SER A 151 -16.58 -7.39 -19.89
CA SER A 151 -15.45 -8.23 -19.48
C SER A 151 -14.84 -8.95 -20.68
N THR A 152 -13.51 -9.06 -20.69
CA THR A 152 -12.74 -9.81 -21.69
C THR A 152 -12.75 -11.32 -21.44
N GLU A 153 -13.32 -11.78 -20.31
CA GLU A 153 -13.31 -13.17 -19.89
C GLU A 153 -14.31 -14.04 -20.67
N HIS A 154 -14.05 -15.34 -20.69
CA HIS A 154 -14.94 -16.39 -21.18
C HIS A 154 -15.12 -17.48 -20.11
N PRO A 155 -16.02 -17.29 -19.13
CA PRO A 155 -16.23 -18.28 -18.08
C PRO A 155 -16.75 -19.61 -18.63
N HIS A 156 -16.76 -20.65 -17.78
CA HIS A 156 -17.49 -21.90 -18.04
C HIS A 156 -18.93 -21.89 -17.48
N THR A 157 -19.21 -20.98 -16.55
CA THR A 157 -20.56 -20.68 -16.04
C THR A 157 -21.13 -19.46 -16.75
N MET A 158 -22.40 -19.15 -16.53
CA MET A 158 -23.12 -18.00 -17.11
C MET A 158 -23.05 -17.94 -18.65
N GLN A 159 -23.06 -19.11 -19.30
CA GLN A 159 -22.98 -19.24 -20.77
C GLN A 159 -24.18 -18.67 -21.53
N GLY A 160 -25.27 -18.32 -20.83
CA GLY A 160 -26.40 -17.62 -21.44
C GLY A 160 -26.13 -16.14 -21.71
N TRP A 161 -25.00 -15.60 -21.20
CA TRP A 161 -24.64 -14.20 -21.36
C TRP A 161 -23.65 -14.01 -22.51
N ASN A 162 -23.62 -12.81 -23.08
CA ASN A 162 -22.67 -12.45 -24.13
C ASN A 162 -21.35 -11.94 -23.49
N TRP A 163 -20.34 -12.81 -23.47
CA TRP A 163 -19.00 -12.61 -22.89
C TRP A 163 -17.95 -12.25 -23.95
N GLY A 164 -16.70 -12.03 -23.54
CA GLY A 164 -15.59 -11.84 -24.47
C GLY A 164 -15.57 -10.48 -25.15
N TYR A 165 -15.83 -9.41 -24.41
CA TYR A 165 -15.69 -8.06 -24.95
C TYR A 165 -14.25 -7.87 -25.47
N CYS A 166 -14.11 -7.34 -26.68
CA CYS A 166 -12.80 -7.15 -27.30
C CYS A 166 -12.04 -6.02 -26.61
N GLY A 167 -10.99 -6.38 -25.87
CA GLY A 167 -10.20 -5.44 -25.06
C GLY A 167 -9.46 -4.35 -25.85
N GLU A 168 -9.34 -4.46 -27.18
CA GLU A 168 -8.74 -3.42 -28.03
C GLU A 168 -9.60 -2.15 -28.08
N TYR A 169 -10.91 -2.27 -27.83
CA TYR A 169 -11.84 -1.14 -27.79
C TYR A 169 -12.06 -0.58 -26.37
N ALA A 170 -11.20 -0.94 -25.43
CA ALA A 170 -11.29 -0.44 -24.07
C ALA A 170 -9.92 -0.20 -23.43
N PHE A 171 -9.90 0.73 -22.48
CA PHE A 171 -8.74 0.95 -21.62
C PHE A 171 -9.16 1.23 -20.18
N TYR A 172 -8.23 0.96 -19.29
CA TYR A 172 -8.29 1.29 -17.88
C TYR A 172 -7.33 2.45 -17.60
N HIS A 173 -7.71 3.35 -16.70
CA HIS A 173 -6.89 4.46 -16.25
C HIS A 173 -6.99 4.56 -14.73
N ALA A 174 -5.88 4.64 -14.01
CA ALA A 174 -5.88 4.81 -12.56
C ALA A 174 -5.09 6.02 -12.11
N LEU A 175 -5.73 6.78 -11.22
CA LEU A 175 -5.14 7.87 -10.45
C LEU A 175 -5.80 7.83 -9.07
N TYR A 176 -5.30 6.93 -8.23
CA TYR A 176 -5.87 6.61 -6.93
C TYR A 176 -6.15 7.89 -6.12
N PRO A 177 -7.34 8.02 -5.49
CA PRO A 177 -8.33 6.97 -5.19
C PRO A 177 -9.43 6.77 -6.24
N ARG A 178 -9.21 7.24 -7.47
CA ARG A 178 -10.14 7.06 -8.59
C ARG A 178 -9.54 6.18 -9.67
N ALA A 179 -10.41 5.50 -10.39
CA ALA A 179 -10.04 4.85 -11.65
C ALA A 179 -11.18 4.90 -12.65
N TRP A 180 -10.84 4.73 -13.92
CA TRP A 180 -11.74 4.80 -15.05
C TRP A 180 -11.61 3.52 -15.88
N SER A 181 -12.73 2.97 -16.33
CA SER A 181 -12.78 1.99 -17.41
C SER A 181 -13.58 2.59 -18.56
N VAL A 182 -12.96 2.71 -19.73
CA VAL A 182 -13.59 3.29 -20.92
C VAL A 182 -13.81 2.17 -21.93
N TYR A 183 -15.05 2.05 -22.43
CA TYR A 183 -15.46 1.05 -23.41
C TYR A 183 -16.10 1.74 -24.62
N HIS A 184 -15.53 1.53 -25.80
CA HIS A 184 -16.15 1.93 -27.06
C HIS A 184 -16.96 0.75 -27.59
N LEU A 185 -18.28 0.88 -27.69
CA LEU A 185 -19.14 -0.23 -28.11
C LEU A 185 -19.10 -0.39 -29.64
N PRO A 186 -18.47 -1.46 -30.17
CA PRO A 186 -18.22 -1.56 -31.61
C PRO A 186 -19.52 -1.59 -32.40
N GLY A 187 -19.61 -0.74 -33.43
CA GLY A 187 -20.79 -0.61 -34.29
C GLY A 187 -22.01 0.07 -33.64
N GLN A 188 -21.91 0.54 -32.39
CA GLN A 188 -23.03 1.19 -31.69
C GLN A 188 -22.90 2.72 -31.60
N ASN A 189 -21.74 3.30 -31.91
CA ASN A 189 -21.43 4.72 -31.71
C ASN A 189 -21.76 5.21 -30.28
N VAL A 190 -21.54 4.35 -29.29
CA VAL A 190 -21.69 4.66 -27.87
C VAL A 190 -20.36 4.47 -27.17
N THR A 191 -19.99 5.42 -26.31
CA THR A 191 -18.85 5.29 -25.40
C THR A 191 -19.37 5.26 -23.97
N LEU A 192 -18.89 4.29 -23.19
CA LEU A 192 -19.18 4.16 -21.77
C LEU A 192 -17.92 4.48 -20.99
N THR A 193 -18.03 5.36 -20.00
CA THR A 193 -16.95 5.63 -19.04
C THR A 193 -17.43 5.30 -17.64
N CYS A 194 -16.88 4.23 -17.05
CA CYS A 194 -17.11 3.88 -15.65
C CYS A 194 -16.05 4.55 -14.79
N ARG A 195 -16.47 5.48 -13.93
CA ARG A 195 -15.63 6.10 -12.90
C ARG A 195 -15.88 5.40 -11.58
N GLN A 196 -14.87 4.75 -11.02
CA GLN A 196 -14.91 4.22 -9.65
C GLN A 196 -14.28 5.24 -8.69
N VAL A 197 -14.96 5.52 -7.58
CA VAL A 197 -14.57 6.52 -6.58
C VAL A 197 -14.57 5.89 -5.20
N SER A 198 -13.40 5.90 -4.55
CA SER A 198 -13.24 5.58 -3.13
C SER A 198 -13.03 6.87 -2.32
N PRO A 199 -13.63 7.02 -1.12
CA PRO A 199 -13.62 8.27 -0.36
C PRO A 199 -12.30 8.52 0.39
N VAL A 200 -11.14 8.34 -0.23
CA VAL A 200 -9.83 8.45 0.45
C VAL A 200 -9.25 9.86 0.27
N ILE A 201 -9.41 10.70 1.28
CA ILE A 201 -9.15 12.14 1.20
C ILE A 201 -8.16 12.53 2.32
N PRO A 202 -7.01 13.14 2.01
CA PRO A 202 -6.09 13.65 3.02
C PRO A 202 -6.79 14.58 4.02
N HIS A 203 -6.43 14.44 5.30
CA HIS A 203 -7.00 15.17 6.44
C HIS A 203 -8.51 15.00 6.70
N ASP A 204 -9.23 14.19 5.92
CA ASP A 204 -10.58 13.73 6.25
C ASP A 204 -10.50 12.39 6.98
N TYR A 205 -10.99 12.34 8.22
CA TYR A 205 -10.97 11.15 9.08
C TYR A 205 -12.33 10.47 9.24
N LYS A 206 -13.37 11.00 8.58
CA LYS A 206 -14.71 10.41 8.55
C LYS A 206 -14.91 9.67 7.25
N ASP A 207 -14.89 10.40 6.14
CA ASP A 207 -15.22 9.86 4.82
C ASP A 207 -14.14 8.88 4.37
N SER A 208 -12.87 9.14 4.70
CA SER A 208 -11.76 8.20 4.51
C SER A 208 -11.89 6.90 5.29
N SER A 209 -12.82 6.76 6.24
CA SER A 209 -13.02 5.50 6.98
C SER A 209 -14.12 4.61 6.38
N LEU A 210 -14.87 5.09 5.40
CA LEU A 210 -16.13 4.47 4.99
C LEU A 210 -15.91 3.23 4.10
N PRO A 211 -16.59 2.09 4.39
CA PRO A 211 -16.48 0.86 3.60
C PRO A 211 -17.39 0.92 2.36
N VAL A 212 -17.10 1.85 1.45
CA VAL A 212 -17.92 2.13 0.27
C VAL A 212 -17.10 2.47 -0.97
N ALA A 213 -17.67 2.16 -2.13
CA ALA A 213 -17.27 2.73 -3.41
C ALA A 213 -18.48 3.14 -4.24
N VAL A 214 -18.30 4.14 -5.10
CA VAL A 214 -19.30 4.60 -6.06
C VAL A 214 -18.80 4.34 -7.47
N PHE A 215 -19.69 3.85 -8.33
CA PHE A 215 -19.47 3.65 -9.76
C PHE A 215 -20.38 4.59 -10.54
N VAL A 216 -19.81 5.57 -11.21
CA VAL A 216 -20.53 6.51 -12.06
C VAL A 216 -20.30 6.13 -13.51
N TRP A 217 -21.37 5.81 -14.22
CA TRP A 217 -21.34 5.45 -15.62
C TRP A 217 -21.81 6.63 -16.46
N ASP A 218 -20.87 7.28 -17.13
CA ASP A 218 -21.15 8.27 -18.15
C ASP A 218 -21.36 7.59 -19.50
N ILE A 219 -22.47 7.92 -20.16
CA ILE A 219 -22.93 7.29 -21.39
C ILE A 219 -23.00 8.38 -22.47
N GLU A 220 -22.13 8.27 -23.47
CA GLU A 220 -22.06 9.21 -24.59
C GLU A 220 -22.68 8.57 -25.83
N ASN A 221 -23.81 9.11 -26.29
CA ASN A 221 -24.51 8.65 -27.48
C ASN A 221 -24.16 9.52 -28.68
N LYS A 222 -23.37 9.00 -29.61
CA LYS A 222 -22.94 9.71 -30.83
C LYS A 222 -23.79 9.36 -32.05
N ASN A 223 -24.95 8.73 -31.85
CA ASN A 223 -25.92 8.50 -32.91
C ASN A 223 -26.80 9.73 -33.12
N ASP A 224 -27.44 9.80 -34.28
CA ASP A 224 -28.47 10.78 -34.63
C ASP A 224 -29.87 10.42 -34.10
N TYR A 225 -29.98 9.35 -33.32
CA TYR A 225 -31.20 8.92 -32.63
C TYR A 225 -30.96 8.69 -31.13
N ALA A 226 -32.04 8.79 -30.34
CA ALA A 226 -32.00 8.50 -28.91
C ALA A 226 -31.91 7.00 -28.63
N LEU A 227 -31.34 6.66 -27.48
CA LEU A 227 -31.17 5.29 -26.99
C LEU A 227 -31.71 5.18 -25.57
N ASP A 228 -32.37 4.07 -25.27
CA ASP A 228 -32.62 3.64 -23.90
C ASP A 228 -31.48 2.71 -23.49
N VAL A 229 -30.78 3.06 -22.42
CA VAL A 229 -29.58 2.35 -21.97
C VAL A 229 -29.81 1.84 -20.55
N SER A 230 -29.61 0.54 -20.36
CA SER A 230 -29.61 -0.09 -19.04
C SER A 230 -28.23 -0.62 -18.70
N ILE A 231 -27.75 -0.31 -17.49
CA ILE A 231 -26.55 -0.89 -16.92
C ILE A 231 -26.96 -1.78 -15.76
N MET A 232 -26.52 -3.03 -15.76
CA MET A 232 -26.76 -4.01 -14.72
C MET A 232 -25.46 -4.29 -13.96
N PHE A 233 -25.52 -4.24 -12.63
CA PHE A 233 -24.45 -4.62 -11.71
C PHE A 233 -24.86 -5.89 -10.96
N THR A 234 -24.06 -6.95 -11.09
CA THR A 234 -24.25 -8.23 -10.39
C THR A 234 -23.17 -8.42 -9.33
N MET A 235 -23.55 -9.02 -8.19
CA MET A 235 -22.61 -9.42 -7.14
C MET A 235 -23.05 -10.73 -6.47
N VAL A 236 -22.10 -11.60 -6.17
CA VAL A 236 -22.28 -12.77 -5.30
C VAL A 236 -22.42 -12.30 -3.84
N ASN A 237 -23.28 -12.96 -3.06
CA ASN A 237 -23.30 -12.82 -1.61
C ASN A 237 -22.07 -13.53 -1.01
N GLY A 238 -20.93 -12.85 -1.04
CA GLY A 238 -19.67 -13.39 -0.58
C GLY A 238 -18.46 -12.71 -1.21
N SER A 239 -17.31 -13.38 -1.14
CA SER A 239 -16.01 -12.87 -1.63
C SER A 239 -15.29 -13.86 -2.53
N GLY A 240 -15.98 -14.92 -2.97
CA GLY A 240 -15.38 -16.02 -3.72
C GLY A 240 -14.69 -17.07 -2.83
N HIS A 241 -14.70 -16.89 -1.51
CA HIS A 241 -14.11 -17.81 -0.55
C HIS A 241 -14.98 -19.08 -0.38
N LYS A 242 -14.48 -20.05 0.41
CA LYS A 242 -15.24 -21.28 0.71
C LYS A 242 -16.51 -21.00 1.51
N ASP A 243 -16.53 -19.89 2.24
CA ASP A 243 -17.63 -19.53 3.13
C ASP A 243 -18.88 -19.10 2.37
N ASP A 244 -18.76 -18.67 1.11
CA ASP A 244 -19.90 -18.49 0.18
C ASP A 244 -20.84 -19.71 0.09
N LYS A 245 -20.34 -20.91 0.42
CA LYS A 245 -21.07 -22.18 0.39
C LYS A 245 -21.42 -22.71 1.79
N SER A 246 -21.25 -21.90 2.83
CA SER A 246 -21.49 -22.33 4.21
C SER A 246 -22.97 -22.53 4.53
N GLY A 247 -23.86 -21.89 3.76
CA GLY A 247 -25.31 -21.92 3.96
C GLY A 247 -25.78 -20.81 4.90
N GLY A 248 -27.07 -20.49 4.86
CA GLY A 248 -27.66 -19.43 5.68
C GLY A 248 -27.50 -18.00 5.14
N HIS A 249 -26.84 -17.81 3.99
CA HIS A 249 -26.78 -16.51 3.30
C HIS A 249 -28.13 -16.20 2.64
N TRP A 250 -28.55 -14.94 2.63
CA TRP A 250 -29.80 -14.50 2.04
C TRP A 250 -29.72 -13.05 1.61
N ASN A 251 -30.62 -12.63 0.72
CA ASN A 251 -30.64 -11.29 0.16
C ASN A 251 -32.03 -10.66 0.29
N GLU A 252 -32.12 -9.34 0.41
CA GLU A 252 -33.41 -8.63 0.44
C GLU A 252 -33.38 -7.30 -0.28
N PRO A 253 -34.51 -6.86 -0.86
CA PRO A 253 -34.59 -5.54 -1.44
C PRO A 253 -34.75 -4.49 -0.34
N PHE A 254 -34.25 -3.28 -0.58
CA PHE A 254 -34.47 -2.17 0.33
C PHE A 254 -34.80 -0.88 -0.44
N ASN A 255 -35.43 0.04 0.28
CA ASN A 255 -35.64 1.41 -0.15
C ASN A 255 -35.48 2.34 1.04
N LEU A 256 -34.63 3.36 0.91
CA LEU A 256 -34.43 4.39 1.92
C LEU A 256 -34.72 5.76 1.29
N GLU A 257 -35.61 6.52 1.93
CA GLU A 257 -35.85 7.92 1.61
C GLU A 257 -35.38 8.77 2.78
N LYS A 258 -34.46 9.68 2.51
CA LYS A 258 -33.86 10.54 3.53
C LYS A 258 -33.44 11.86 2.87
N GLU A 259 -33.73 12.98 3.54
CA GLU A 259 -33.34 14.33 3.10
C GLU A 259 -33.84 14.67 1.66
N GLY A 260 -35.01 14.16 1.29
CA GLY A 260 -35.61 14.38 -0.04
C GLY A 260 -35.00 13.53 -1.16
N GLU A 261 -34.04 12.66 -0.83
CA GLU A 261 -33.37 11.76 -1.76
C GLU A 261 -33.71 10.30 -1.46
N SER A 262 -33.91 9.51 -2.50
CA SER A 262 -34.27 8.10 -2.38
C SER A 262 -33.22 7.20 -3.03
N VAL A 263 -32.79 6.18 -2.30
CA VAL A 263 -31.94 5.10 -2.80
C VAL A 263 -32.64 3.77 -2.66
N SER A 264 -32.46 2.89 -3.64
CA SER A 264 -33.04 1.55 -3.64
C SER A 264 -32.04 0.53 -4.16
N GLY A 265 -32.19 -0.73 -3.75
CA GLY A 265 -31.32 -1.79 -4.22
C GLY A 265 -31.48 -3.08 -3.43
N VAL A 266 -30.38 -3.82 -3.24
CA VAL A 266 -30.39 -5.14 -2.62
C VAL A 266 -29.30 -5.25 -1.54
N LEU A 267 -29.68 -5.78 -0.38
CA LEU A 267 -28.79 -6.20 0.69
C LEU A 267 -28.46 -7.68 0.52
N LEU A 268 -27.20 -8.05 0.67
CA LEU A 268 -26.70 -9.43 0.59
C LEU A 268 -26.07 -9.77 1.95
N HIS A 269 -26.80 -10.51 2.77
CA HIS A 269 -26.40 -10.85 4.13
C HIS A 269 -25.50 -12.09 4.12
N HIS A 270 -24.22 -11.87 4.36
CA HIS A 270 -23.20 -12.92 4.40
C HIS A 270 -23.04 -13.44 5.84
N CYS A 271 -23.92 -14.37 6.21
CA CYS A 271 -24.03 -14.95 7.54
C CYS A 271 -22.91 -15.97 7.87
N THR A 272 -21.70 -15.51 8.16
CA THR A 272 -20.61 -16.38 8.67
C THR A 272 -20.57 -16.42 10.20
N PRO A 273 -20.07 -17.51 10.82
CA PRO A 273 -19.91 -17.58 12.28
C PRO A 273 -18.95 -16.53 12.86
N VAL A 274 -18.03 -16.02 12.04
CA VAL A 274 -17.01 -15.05 12.42
C VAL A 274 -17.02 -13.94 11.40
N ASN A 275 -17.01 -12.71 11.89
CA ASN A 275 -17.02 -11.48 11.09
C ASN A 275 -18.10 -11.52 9.98
N PRO A 276 -19.39 -11.74 10.30
CA PRO A 276 -20.46 -11.62 9.32
C PRO A 276 -20.53 -10.19 8.79
N TYR A 277 -21.00 -10.03 7.56
CA TYR A 277 -21.15 -8.72 6.94
C TYR A 277 -22.33 -8.68 5.98
N THR A 278 -22.79 -7.48 5.66
CA THR A 278 -23.83 -7.24 4.66
C THR A 278 -23.25 -6.42 3.52
N LEU A 279 -23.28 -6.95 2.29
CA LEU A 279 -23.03 -6.13 1.10
C LEU A 279 -24.31 -5.39 0.73
N CYS A 280 -24.19 -4.18 0.20
CA CYS A 280 -25.33 -3.40 -0.28
C CYS A 280 -25.03 -2.86 -1.68
N LEU A 281 -25.84 -3.27 -2.65
CA LEU A 281 -25.89 -2.66 -3.98
C LEU A 281 -27.00 -1.64 -3.98
N ALA A 282 -26.71 -0.40 -4.36
CA ALA A 282 -27.73 0.62 -4.41
C ALA A 282 -27.57 1.53 -5.61
N ALA A 283 -28.69 2.14 -6.02
CA ALA A 283 -28.74 3.22 -6.98
C ALA A 283 -29.68 4.31 -6.48
N ARG A 284 -29.43 5.54 -6.93
CA ARG A 284 -30.26 6.70 -6.57
C ARG A 284 -31.45 6.82 -7.52
N LYS A 285 -32.64 6.92 -6.94
CA LYS A 285 -33.89 7.10 -7.67
C LYS A 285 -33.99 8.55 -8.16
N GLN A 286 -34.19 8.72 -9.46
CA GLN A 286 -34.38 10.01 -10.11
C GLN A 286 -35.53 9.90 -11.12
N SER A 287 -36.11 11.03 -11.52
CA SER A 287 -37.30 11.05 -12.39
C SER A 287 -37.05 10.51 -13.81
N ASP A 288 -35.81 10.58 -14.28
CA ASP A 288 -35.35 10.13 -15.59
C ASP A 288 -34.66 8.76 -15.57
N ARG A 289 -34.66 8.10 -14.40
CA ARG A 289 -34.01 6.81 -14.19
C ARG A 289 -35.00 5.76 -13.74
N GLU A 290 -34.76 4.54 -14.18
CA GLU A 290 -35.53 3.39 -13.78
C GLU A 290 -34.66 2.37 -13.08
N ILE A 291 -35.04 2.02 -11.84
CA ILE A 291 -34.32 1.04 -11.03
C ILE A 291 -35.12 -0.25 -11.01
N SER A 292 -34.45 -1.36 -11.28
CA SER A 292 -34.99 -2.71 -11.14
C SER A 292 -33.93 -3.64 -10.57
N TYR A 293 -34.32 -4.74 -9.92
CA TYR A 293 -33.36 -5.63 -9.26
C TYR A 293 -33.80 -7.09 -9.31
N GLN A 294 -32.86 -7.99 -9.04
CA GLN A 294 -33.11 -9.40 -8.75
C GLN A 294 -32.47 -9.73 -7.40
N THR A 295 -33.28 -10.16 -6.44
CA THR A 295 -32.80 -10.46 -5.09
C THR A 295 -31.96 -11.73 -5.05
N ALA A 296 -32.30 -12.75 -5.84
CA ALA A 296 -31.56 -14.00 -5.88
C ALA A 296 -31.52 -14.62 -7.27
N PHE A 297 -30.33 -15.02 -7.69
CA PHE A 297 -30.10 -16.02 -8.73
C PHE A 297 -28.89 -16.89 -8.35
N SER A 298 -28.85 -18.11 -8.87
CA SER A 298 -27.66 -18.95 -8.72
C SER A 298 -26.62 -18.52 -9.76
N PRO A 299 -25.37 -18.18 -9.37
CA PRO A 299 -24.29 -17.93 -10.32
C PRO A 299 -23.76 -19.24 -10.96
N GLU A 300 -24.28 -20.40 -10.55
CA GLU A 300 -24.02 -21.70 -11.17
C GLU A 300 -25.02 -21.94 -12.31
N GLY A 301 -24.55 -22.45 -13.46
CA GLY A 301 -25.38 -22.70 -14.65
C GLY A 301 -25.35 -21.57 -15.68
N THR A 302 -26.38 -21.46 -16.53
CA THR A 302 -26.37 -20.54 -17.69
C THR A 302 -26.79 -19.12 -17.37
N CYS A 303 -27.55 -18.90 -16.29
CA CYS A 303 -28.13 -17.59 -15.91
C CYS A 303 -28.94 -16.91 -17.02
N SER A 304 -29.57 -17.69 -17.90
CA SER A 304 -30.28 -17.18 -19.08
C SER A 304 -31.54 -16.38 -18.74
N ALA A 305 -32.19 -16.66 -17.61
CA ALA A 305 -33.39 -15.94 -17.17
C ALA A 305 -33.08 -14.46 -16.94
N LEU A 306 -32.13 -14.16 -16.03
CA LEU A 306 -31.68 -12.79 -15.75
C LEU A 306 -31.23 -12.04 -17.01
N TRP A 307 -30.51 -12.73 -17.90
CA TRP A 307 -30.08 -12.15 -19.18
C TRP A 307 -31.24 -11.80 -20.09
N SER A 308 -32.26 -12.65 -20.14
CA SER A 308 -33.46 -12.48 -20.96
C SER A 308 -34.35 -11.36 -20.45
N ASP A 309 -34.43 -11.14 -19.14
CA ASP A 309 -35.20 -10.02 -18.55
C ASP A 309 -34.70 -8.69 -19.14
N LEU A 310 -33.39 -8.48 -19.11
CA LEU A 310 -32.75 -7.29 -19.65
C LEU A 310 -32.93 -7.18 -21.18
N ILE A 311 -32.88 -8.29 -21.93
CA ILE A 311 -33.15 -8.31 -23.38
C ILE A 311 -34.60 -7.89 -23.67
N ASN A 312 -35.57 -8.36 -22.89
CA ASN A 312 -36.98 -8.20 -23.20
C ASN A 312 -37.40 -6.73 -23.11
N ASN A 313 -37.09 -6.09 -21.98
CA ASN A 313 -37.58 -4.73 -21.69
C ASN A 313 -36.53 -3.81 -21.07
N GLY A 314 -35.28 -4.23 -20.90
CA GLY A 314 -34.22 -3.45 -20.26
C GLY A 314 -34.34 -3.37 -18.72
N ARG A 315 -35.16 -4.23 -18.11
CA ARG A 315 -35.47 -4.22 -16.67
C ARG A 315 -35.37 -5.63 -16.08
N LEU A 316 -35.26 -5.70 -14.75
CA LEU A 316 -35.32 -6.94 -13.95
C LEU A 316 -36.67 -7.07 -13.22
N ASP A 317 -37.03 -8.29 -12.81
CA ASP A 317 -38.36 -8.62 -12.25
C ASP A 317 -38.73 -7.91 -10.94
N SER A 318 -37.75 -7.49 -10.14
CA SER A 318 -37.94 -6.71 -8.89
C SER A 318 -38.88 -7.39 -7.87
N PRO A 319 -38.52 -8.60 -7.38
CA PRO A 319 -39.32 -9.34 -6.42
C PRO A 319 -39.49 -8.58 -5.09
N LYS A 320 -40.69 -8.59 -4.51
CA LYS A 320 -41.06 -7.73 -3.36
C LYS A 320 -40.46 -8.11 -2.01
N GLY A 321 -39.82 -9.27 -1.87
CA GLY A 321 -39.45 -9.84 -0.57
C GLY A 321 -38.06 -10.49 -0.55
N PRO A 322 -37.61 -10.92 0.63
CA PRO A 322 -36.32 -11.55 0.80
C PRO A 322 -36.24 -12.89 0.06
N SER A 323 -35.04 -13.26 -0.36
CA SER A 323 -34.75 -14.61 -0.83
C SER A 323 -34.79 -15.58 0.36
N PRO A 324 -35.10 -16.88 0.14
CA PRO A 324 -34.85 -17.89 1.16
C PRO A 324 -33.34 -17.96 1.47
N PRO A 325 -32.94 -18.34 2.70
CA PRO A 325 -31.55 -18.64 3.00
C PRO A 325 -31.02 -19.81 2.18
N THR A 326 -29.78 -19.70 1.70
CA THR A 326 -29.10 -20.75 0.93
C THR A 326 -28.89 -22.02 1.74
N GLN A 327 -28.97 -23.18 1.10
CA GLN A 327 -28.51 -24.42 1.71
C GLN A 327 -26.98 -24.52 1.66
N LYS A 328 -26.41 -25.38 2.50
CA LYS A 328 -24.97 -25.66 2.47
C LYS A 328 -24.57 -26.21 1.09
N GLY A 329 -23.52 -25.64 0.49
CA GLY A 329 -23.03 -25.99 -0.84
C GLY A 329 -23.50 -25.04 -1.96
N GLU A 330 -24.62 -24.34 -1.74
CA GLU A 330 -25.20 -23.39 -2.68
C GLU A 330 -24.53 -22.02 -2.58
N LYS A 331 -24.58 -21.26 -3.68
CA LYS A 331 -24.23 -19.84 -3.74
C LYS A 331 -25.44 -19.04 -4.20
N VAL A 332 -25.53 -17.80 -3.77
CA VAL A 332 -26.55 -16.85 -4.23
C VAL A 332 -25.89 -15.54 -4.65
N ALA A 333 -26.44 -14.93 -5.71
CA ALA A 333 -26.04 -13.63 -6.21
C ALA A 333 -27.27 -12.72 -6.36
N ALA A 334 -27.05 -11.41 -6.39
CA ALA A 334 -28.06 -10.39 -6.65
C ALA A 334 -27.67 -9.55 -7.87
N ALA A 335 -28.66 -8.87 -8.44
CA ALA A 335 -28.46 -7.95 -9.55
C ALA A 335 -29.24 -6.66 -9.33
N LEU A 336 -28.68 -5.54 -9.76
CA LEU A 336 -29.30 -4.22 -9.76
C LEU A 336 -29.12 -3.60 -11.14
N ALA A 337 -30.19 -3.19 -11.79
CA ALA A 337 -30.16 -2.54 -13.10
C ALA A 337 -30.74 -1.13 -13.01
N VAL A 338 -30.05 -0.18 -13.65
CA VAL A 338 -30.49 1.21 -13.80
C VAL A 338 -30.59 1.53 -15.27
N GLY A 339 -31.79 1.90 -15.71
CA GLY A 339 -32.10 2.36 -17.05
C GLY A 339 -32.21 3.89 -17.12
N CYS A 340 -31.76 4.49 -18.22
CA CYS A 340 -32.00 5.90 -18.55
C CYS A 340 -32.16 6.08 -20.07
N SER A 341 -32.74 7.21 -20.48
CA SER A 341 -32.78 7.60 -21.89
C SER A 341 -31.65 8.58 -22.19
N VAL A 342 -30.98 8.40 -23.33
CA VAL A 342 -29.87 9.22 -23.80
C VAL A 342 -30.23 9.79 -25.15
N ALA A 343 -30.35 11.12 -25.23
CA ALA A 343 -30.72 11.81 -26.47
C ALA A 343 -29.70 11.55 -27.60
N ALA A 344 -30.13 11.78 -28.85
CA ALA A 344 -29.24 11.81 -30.01
C ALA A 344 -28.13 12.85 -29.80
N GLN A 345 -26.88 12.50 -30.12
CA GLN A 345 -25.69 13.34 -29.88
C GLN A 345 -25.60 13.83 -28.42
N GLY A 346 -26.16 13.07 -27.48
CA GLY A 346 -26.35 13.45 -26.10
C GLY A 346 -25.47 12.68 -25.12
N HIS A 347 -25.60 13.06 -23.85
CA HIS A 347 -24.94 12.44 -22.71
C HIS A 347 -25.95 12.26 -21.58
N ASN A 348 -25.83 11.16 -20.84
CA ASN A 348 -26.50 10.94 -19.56
C ASN A 348 -25.60 10.11 -18.65
N CYS A 349 -25.91 10.03 -17.36
CA CYS A 349 -25.17 9.20 -16.41
C CYS A 349 -26.07 8.42 -15.46
N VAL A 350 -25.60 7.24 -15.04
CA VAL A 350 -26.20 6.43 -13.98
C VAL A 350 -25.16 6.10 -12.92
N GLU A 351 -25.59 5.92 -11.68
CA GLU A 351 -24.69 5.78 -10.53
C GLU A 351 -25.10 4.61 -9.62
N PHE A 352 -24.10 3.85 -9.20
CA PHE A 352 -24.24 2.71 -8.28
C PHE A 352 -23.32 2.92 -7.07
N SER A 353 -23.72 2.41 -5.91
CA SER A 353 -22.81 2.23 -4.77
C SER A 353 -22.68 0.76 -4.42
N LEU A 354 -21.49 0.38 -3.97
CA LEU A 354 -21.20 -0.88 -3.30
C LEU A 354 -20.71 -0.56 -1.89
N VAL A 355 -21.46 -1.01 -0.88
CA VAL A 355 -21.09 -0.90 0.55
C VAL A 355 -20.89 -2.29 1.13
N TRP A 356 -19.97 -2.44 2.10
CA TRP A 356 -19.82 -3.65 2.91
C TRP A 356 -19.81 -3.32 4.40
N ASP A 357 -20.91 -3.60 5.07
CA ASP A 357 -21.09 -3.31 6.49
C ASP A 357 -20.62 -4.49 7.35
N MET A 358 -19.46 -4.34 8.00
CA MET A 358 -18.84 -5.26 8.96
C MET A 358 -18.38 -4.48 10.19
N PRO A 359 -19.30 -4.01 11.05
CA PRO A 359 -18.97 -3.03 12.08
C PRO A 359 -18.11 -3.63 13.19
N LYS A 360 -18.36 -4.90 13.50
CA LYS A 360 -17.69 -5.69 14.52
C LYS A 360 -16.74 -6.67 13.85
N MET A 361 -15.52 -6.73 14.32
CA MET A 361 -14.52 -7.68 13.82
C MET A 361 -13.72 -8.30 14.95
N THR A 362 -13.23 -9.51 14.70
CA THR A 362 -12.29 -10.24 15.54
C THR A 362 -11.09 -10.64 14.69
N PHE A 363 -9.90 -10.62 15.28
CA PHE A 363 -8.70 -11.22 14.70
C PHE A 363 -8.72 -12.75 14.88
N GLY A 364 -7.70 -13.45 14.35
CA GLY A 364 -7.69 -14.91 14.37
C GLY A 364 -7.66 -15.56 15.75
N SER A 365 -7.21 -14.83 16.80
CA SER A 365 -7.30 -15.29 18.19
C SER A 365 -8.75 -15.42 18.69
N ARG A 366 -9.64 -14.56 18.18
CA ARG A 366 -11.02 -14.35 18.64
C ARG A 366 -11.15 -13.99 20.13
N GLU A 367 -10.10 -13.43 20.71
CA GLU A 367 -10.08 -13.06 22.13
C GLU A 367 -10.84 -11.76 22.40
N LYS A 368 -10.80 -10.81 21.46
CA LYS A 368 -11.42 -9.48 21.60
C LYS A 368 -12.24 -9.12 20.36
N GLU A 369 -13.39 -8.50 20.60
CA GLU A 369 -14.19 -7.83 19.57
C GLU A 369 -13.70 -6.38 19.44
N HIS A 370 -13.50 -5.95 18.21
CA HIS A 370 -13.10 -4.58 17.85
C HIS A 370 -14.16 -3.94 16.98
N MET A 371 -14.36 -2.63 17.15
CA MET A 371 -15.29 -1.83 16.35
C MET A 371 -14.50 -1.07 15.28
N ARG A 372 -14.87 -1.21 14.01
CA ARG A 372 -14.22 -0.44 12.93
C ARG A 372 -14.54 1.04 13.05
N ARG A 373 -13.62 1.90 12.60
CA ARG A 373 -13.73 3.36 12.75
C ARG A 373 -15.07 3.95 12.29
N TYR A 374 -15.58 3.52 11.13
CA TYR A 374 -16.80 4.10 10.57
C TYR A 374 -18.03 3.92 11.47
N THR A 375 -18.00 2.96 12.42
CA THR A 375 -19.11 2.74 13.36
C THR A 375 -19.34 3.92 14.29
N ARG A 376 -18.33 4.79 14.48
CA ARG A 376 -18.50 6.07 15.19
C ARG A 376 -19.60 6.94 14.56
N TYR A 377 -19.80 6.82 13.25
CA TYR A 377 -20.74 7.65 12.49
C TYR A 377 -22.02 6.90 12.10
N TYR A 378 -21.96 5.57 11.99
CA TYR A 378 -23.07 4.75 11.47
C TYR A 378 -23.57 3.66 12.43
N GLY A 379 -23.03 3.56 13.64
CA GLY A 379 -23.42 2.57 14.63
C GLY A 379 -22.77 1.19 14.43
N THR A 380 -23.12 0.24 15.31
CA THR A 380 -22.46 -1.07 15.42
C THR A 380 -23.37 -2.27 15.15
N ASN A 381 -24.60 -2.03 14.68
CA ASN A 381 -25.66 -3.05 14.58
C ASN A 381 -25.57 -3.95 13.33
N GLY A 382 -24.83 -3.54 12.30
CA GLY A 382 -24.71 -4.29 11.03
C GLY A 382 -25.86 -4.01 10.06
N ASP A 383 -26.54 -2.87 10.21
CA ASP A 383 -27.67 -2.37 9.42
C ASP A 383 -27.38 -1.03 8.72
N ALA A 384 -26.11 -0.62 8.63
CA ALA A 384 -25.69 0.67 8.07
C ALA A 384 -25.67 0.68 6.53
N GLY A 385 -25.80 -0.47 5.86
CA GLY A 385 -25.74 -0.59 4.40
C GLY A 385 -26.59 0.45 3.64
N PRO A 386 -27.90 0.58 3.93
CA PRO A 386 -28.76 1.59 3.30
C PRO A 386 -28.32 3.04 3.55
N SER A 387 -27.94 3.40 4.78
CA SER A 387 -27.58 4.77 5.14
C SER A 387 -26.22 5.18 4.60
N LEU A 388 -25.24 4.26 4.57
CA LEU A 388 -23.96 4.44 3.90
C LEU A 388 -24.14 4.61 2.38
N SER A 389 -25.02 3.82 1.77
CA SER A 389 -25.32 3.91 0.33
C SER A 389 -25.98 5.24 -0.02
N HIS A 390 -26.95 5.68 0.80
CA HIS A 390 -27.57 7.01 0.67
C HIS A 390 -26.53 8.12 0.76
N TYR A 391 -25.67 8.09 1.78
CA TYR A 391 -24.61 9.10 1.96
C TYR A 391 -23.67 9.13 0.76
N ALA A 392 -23.17 7.97 0.33
CA ALA A 392 -22.24 7.88 -0.80
C ALA A 392 -22.85 8.43 -2.10
N LEU A 393 -24.08 8.04 -2.46
CA LEU A 393 -24.75 8.48 -3.69
C LEU A 393 -25.19 9.95 -3.66
N THR A 394 -25.19 10.59 -2.49
CA THR A 394 -25.51 12.00 -2.34
C THR A 394 -24.27 12.88 -2.17
N HIS A 395 -23.13 12.33 -1.75
CA HIS A 395 -21.91 13.10 -1.42
C HIS A 395 -20.68 12.78 -2.29
N TYR A 396 -20.69 11.75 -3.15
CA TYR A 396 -19.48 11.40 -3.92
C TYR A 396 -18.95 12.53 -4.80
N LYS A 397 -19.80 13.46 -5.25
CA LYS A 397 -19.37 14.63 -6.03
C LYS A 397 -18.51 15.58 -5.19
N ASP A 398 -18.80 15.70 -3.89
CA ASP A 398 -17.99 16.46 -2.95
C ASP A 398 -16.66 15.74 -2.66
N TRP A 399 -16.68 14.40 -2.64
CA TRP A 399 -15.45 13.61 -2.58
C TRP A 399 -14.59 13.82 -3.82
N GLU A 400 -15.16 13.74 -5.03
CA GLU A 400 -14.43 13.98 -6.28
C GLU A 400 -13.81 15.38 -6.30
N LYS A 401 -14.58 16.40 -5.90
CA LYS A 401 -14.09 17.77 -5.80
C LYS A 401 -12.90 17.87 -4.83
N SER A 402 -13.04 17.33 -3.62
CA SER A 402 -11.95 17.31 -2.64
C SER A 402 -10.73 16.56 -3.17
N ILE A 403 -10.94 15.42 -3.84
CA ILE A 403 -9.89 14.60 -4.44
C ILE A 403 -9.13 15.40 -5.51
N GLU A 404 -9.86 16.05 -6.40
CA GLU A 404 -9.26 16.90 -7.45
C GLU A 404 -8.50 18.08 -6.86
N GLU A 405 -9.05 18.74 -5.84
CA GLU A 405 -8.43 19.89 -5.19
C GLU A 405 -7.06 19.57 -4.58
N TRP A 406 -6.92 18.43 -3.88
CA TRP A 406 -5.63 18.08 -3.27
C TRP A 406 -4.62 17.52 -4.28
N GLN A 407 -5.09 16.86 -5.35
CA GLN A 407 -4.19 16.34 -6.40
C GLN A 407 -3.69 17.45 -7.34
N ARG A 408 -4.52 18.48 -7.59
CA ARG A 408 -4.30 19.53 -8.60
C ARG A 408 -2.92 20.19 -8.53
N PRO A 409 -2.38 20.64 -7.38
CA PRO A 409 -1.10 21.34 -7.35
C PRO A 409 0.04 20.51 -7.93
N ILE A 410 0.04 19.19 -7.70
CA ILE A 410 1.05 18.27 -8.22
C ILE A 410 0.78 17.94 -9.69
N LEU A 411 -0.50 17.72 -10.06
CA LEU A 411 -0.87 17.38 -11.43
C LEU A 411 -0.63 18.52 -12.42
N GLU A 412 -0.87 19.76 -12.01
CA GLU A 412 -0.68 20.95 -12.85
C GLU A 412 0.79 21.40 -12.92
N ASP A 413 1.66 20.90 -12.04
CA ASP A 413 3.08 21.20 -12.11
C ASP A 413 3.72 20.56 -13.35
N SER A 414 3.98 21.39 -14.36
CA SER A 414 4.62 20.98 -15.62
C SER A 414 6.07 20.54 -15.48
N ALA A 415 6.73 20.86 -14.37
CA ALA A 415 8.08 20.39 -14.09
C ALA A 415 8.06 18.89 -13.75
N LEU A 416 7.01 18.39 -13.09
CA LEU A 416 6.97 17.00 -12.67
C LEU A 416 6.61 16.07 -13.85
N PRO A 417 7.36 14.98 -14.08
CA PRO A 417 7.06 14.04 -15.17
C PRO A 417 5.80 13.21 -14.87
N SER A 418 5.06 12.83 -15.91
CA SER A 418 3.80 12.08 -15.79
C SER A 418 3.95 10.74 -15.06
N TRP A 419 5.09 10.05 -15.24
CA TRP A 419 5.36 8.78 -14.53
C TRP A 419 5.38 8.99 -13.01
N TYR A 420 5.97 10.11 -12.54
CA TYR A 420 6.09 10.43 -11.12
C TYR A 420 4.72 10.74 -10.53
N LYS A 421 3.92 11.57 -11.23
CA LYS A 421 2.53 11.86 -10.83
C LYS A 421 1.71 10.58 -10.71
N SER A 422 1.84 9.68 -11.67
CA SER A 422 1.19 8.36 -11.62
C SER A 422 1.64 7.55 -10.41
N ALA A 423 2.95 7.41 -10.19
CA ALA A 423 3.50 6.63 -9.09
C ALA A 423 3.09 7.18 -7.72
N LEU A 424 3.25 8.49 -7.51
CA LEU A 424 3.01 9.16 -6.23
C LEU A 424 1.59 8.91 -5.71
N PHE A 425 0.58 9.07 -6.58
CA PHE A 425 -0.80 8.86 -6.20
C PHE A 425 -1.17 7.38 -6.16
N ASN A 426 -0.75 6.57 -7.15
CA ASN A 426 -1.20 5.19 -7.20
C ASN A 426 -0.55 4.29 -6.13
N GLU A 427 0.65 4.58 -5.64
CA GLU A 427 1.26 3.83 -4.51
C GLU A 427 0.47 4.02 -3.20
N LEU A 428 -0.33 5.08 -3.05
CA LEU A 428 -1.22 5.27 -1.88
C LEU A 428 -2.29 4.19 -1.73
N TYR A 429 -2.51 3.36 -2.76
CA TYR A 429 -3.42 2.21 -2.67
C TYR A 429 -3.15 1.36 -1.42
N PHE A 430 -1.87 1.25 -1.02
CA PHE A 430 -1.44 0.41 0.08
C PHE A 430 -1.90 0.92 1.45
N VAL A 431 -2.20 2.21 1.60
CA VAL A 431 -2.76 2.75 2.86
C VAL A 431 -4.11 2.11 3.19
N VAL A 432 -4.86 1.69 2.16
CA VAL A 432 -6.18 1.07 2.31
C VAL A 432 -6.08 -0.45 2.13
N ASP A 433 -5.37 -0.90 1.09
CA ASP A 433 -5.27 -2.32 0.70
C ASP A 433 -4.08 -3.06 1.32
N GLY A 434 -3.39 -2.43 2.28
CA GLY A 434 -2.30 -2.99 3.07
C GLY A 434 -2.78 -3.81 4.26
N GLY A 435 -3.96 -4.42 4.19
CA GLY A 435 -4.52 -5.19 5.30
C GLY A 435 -4.98 -4.30 6.45
N THR A 436 -5.24 -3.04 6.14
CA THR A 436 -5.39 -1.96 7.11
C THR A 436 -6.56 -2.19 8.06
N VAL A 437 -6.32 -1.92 9.33
CA VAL A 437 -7.32 -1.89 10.40
C VAL A 437 -7.33 -0.52 11.05
N TRP A 438 -8.52 -0.01 11.27
CA TRP A 438 -8.74 1.25 11.98
C TRP A 438 -9.91 1.05 12.93
N VAL A 439 -9.62 1.07 14.24
CA VAL A 439 -10.57 0.66 15.27
C VAL A 439 -10.81 1.74 16.32
N GLU A 440 -12.02 1.77 16.85
CA GLU A 440 -12.38 2.55 18.03
C GLU A 440 -11.75 1.96 19.30
N LEU A 441 -11.50 2.80 20.29
CA LEU A 441 -11.04 2.35 21.61
C LEU A 441 -12.18 2.37 22.62
N PRO A 442 -12.29 1.35 23.47
CA PRO A 442 -13.07 1.42 24.70
C PRO A 442 -12.62 2.58 25.60
N GLU A 443 -13.56 3.18 26.35
CA GLU A 443 -13.27 4.31 27.24
C GLU A 443 -12.26 4.00 28.36
N ASP A 444 -12.09 2.73 28.72
CA ASP A 444 -11.22 2.23 29.78
C ASP A 444 -9.89 1.64 29.28
N CYS A 445 -9.64 1.67 27.97
CA CYS A 445 -8.41 1.14 27.38
C CYS A 445 -7.15 1.90 27.86
N ASP A 446 -6.04 1.19 28.07
CA ASP A 446 -4.73 1.78 28.39
C ASP A 446 -3.72 1.34 27.32
N VAL A 447 -3.23 2.30 26.54
CA VAL A 447 -2.21 2.04 25.51
C VAL A 447 -0.78 2.25 26.03
N SER A 448 -0.60 2.83 27.22
CA SER A 448 0.73 3.16 27.77
C SER A 448 1.38 2.01 28.53
N GLY A 449 0.71 0.85 28.65
CA GLY A 449 1.20 -0.27 29.43
C GLY A 449 1.27 0.01 30.94
N GLY A 450 0.53 1.02 31.42
CA GLY A 450 0.41 1.36 32.85
C GLY A 450 1.45 2.34 33.39
N LEU A 451 2.57 2.59 32.70
CA LEU A 451 3.56 3.58 33.12
C LEU A 451 3.07 5.00 32.78
N ARG A 452 3.06 5.90 33.77
CA ARG A 452 2.47 7.25 33.65
C ARG A 452 3.52 8.33 33.35
N PRO A 453 3.13 9.51 32.83
CA PRO A 453 4.08 10.57 32.47
C PRO A 453 5.01 11.01 33.60
N GLN A 454 4.52 11.00 34.84
CA GLN A 454 5.32 11.36 36.02
C GLN A 454 6.45 10.36 36.29
N GLU A 455 6.34 9.15 35.76
CA GLU A 455 7.27 8.03 35.94
C GLU A 455 8.04 7.72 34.64
N GLY A 456 7.97 8.62 33.65
CA GLY A 456 8.62 8.46 32.35
C GLY A 456 7.83 7.64 31.31
N GLY A 457 6.52 7.45 31.52
CA GLY A 457 5.62 6.79 30.58
C GLY A 457 4.72 7.74 29.79
N LEU A 458 3.60 7.23 29.28
CA LEU A 458 2.63 7.98 28.47
C LEU A 458 1.29 8.12 29.20
N PRO A 459 0.44 9.08 28.79
CA PRO A 459 -0.96 9.07 29.20
C PRO A 459 -1.64 7.73 28.82
N ALA A 460 -2.53 7.22 29.68
CA ALA A 460 -3.23 5.95 29.44
C ALA A 460 -4.01 5.94 28.11
N GLN A 461 -4.66 7.07 27.80
CA GLN A 461 -5.28 7.35 26.52
C GLN A 461 -4.86 8.73 26.04
N PRO A 462 -3.82 8.82 25.21
CA PRO A 462 -3.46 10.08 24.57
C PRO A 462 -4.67 10.65 23.81
N PRO A 463 -4.93 11.97 23.86
CA PRO A 463 -6.10 12.59 23.21
C PRO A 463 -6.25 12.21 21.74
N ILE A 464 -5.12 12.12 21.01
CA ILE A 464 -5.08 11.69 19.62
C ILE A 464 -5.64 10.28 19.44
N ILE A 465 -5.24 9.32 20.26
CA ILE A 465 -5.74 7.94 20.17
C ILE A 465 -7.22 7.88 20.51
N LYS A 466 -7.66 8.62 21.54
CA LYS A 466 -9.09 8.67 21.92
C LYS A 466 -9.96 9.25 20.81
N GLU A 467 -9.49 10.32 20.18
CA GLU A 467 -10.23 11.01 19.13
C GLU A 467 -10.15 10.25 17.78
N TYR A 468 -8.99 9.71 17.42
CA TYR A 468 -8.77 9.13 16.10
C TYR A 468 -8.72 7.62 16.09
N GLY A 469 -8.84 6.91 17.21
CA GLY A 469 -8.78 5.45 17.23
C GLY A 469 -7.37 4.89 17.05
N ARG A 470 -7.25 3.56 17.01
CA ARG A 470 -5.99 2.84 16.74
C ARG A 470 -5.89 2.44 15.29
N PHE A 471 -4.68 2.52 14.76
CA PHE A 471 -4.41 2.31 13.35
C PHE A 471 -3.26 1.33 13.16
N ALA A 472 -3.46 0.35 12.28
CA ALA A 472 -2.40 -0.54 11.86
C ALA A 472 -2.58 -1.01 10.42
N TYR A 473 -1.48 -1.28 9.74
CA TYR A 473 -1.46 -1.86 8.40
C TYR A 473 -0.26 -2.80 8.28
N LEU A 474 -0.37 -3.80 7.42
CA LEU A 474 0.63 -4.85 7.29
C LEU A 474 1.89 -4.34 6.62
N GLU A 475 3.00 -5.01 6.91
CA GLU A 475 4.25 -4.88 6.18
C GLU A 475 4.08 -5.23 4.70
N GLY A 476 3.39 -6.33 4.42
CA GLY A 476 2.98 -6.69 3.07
C GLY A 476 1.93 -7.80 3.03
N GLN A 477 1.51 -8.19 1.83
CA GLN A 477 0.50 -9.24 1.66
C GLN A 477 1.05 -10.65 1.95
N GLU A 478 2.36 -10.83 1.83
CA GLU A 478 3.06 -12.08 2.18
C GLU A 478 3.68 -12.03 3.59
N TYR A 479 3.98 -10.82 4.09
CA TYR A 479 4.62 -10.57 5.38
C TYR A 479 3.58 -9.97 6.32
N ARG A 480 2.88 -10.85 7.04
CA ARG A 480 1.65 -10.55 7.78
C ARG A 480 1.96 -10.05 9.19
N MET A 481 2.72 -8.98 9.27
CA MET A 481 3.07 -8.30 10.52
C MET A 481 2.56 -6.86 10.44
N TYR A 482 1.84 -6.42 11.46
CA TYR A 482 1.29 -5.07 11.49
C TYR A 482 2.34 -4.06 11.95
N ASN A 483 2.37 -2.91 11.28
CA ASN A 483 3.24 -1.77 11.60
C ASN A 483 4.71 -2.19 11.82
N THR A 484 5.23 -3.07 10.95
CA THR A 484 6.65 -3.43 10.99
C THR A 484 7.49 -2.16 10.92
N TYR A 485 8.15 -1.84 12.02
CA TYR A 485 8.50 -0.47 12.37
C TYR A 485 9.77 0.00 11.64
N ASP A 486 10.70 -0.92 11.40
CA ASP A 486 11.88 -0.67 10.58
C ASP A 486 11.52 -0.41 9.11
N VAL A 487 10.40 -0.96 8.62
CA VAL A 487 9.85 -0.71 7.28
C VAL A 487 8.97 0.53 7.27
N HIS A 488 8.18 0.74 8.33
CA HIS A 488 7.36 1.93 8.55
C HIS A 488 8.18 3.23 8.48
N PHE A 489 9.46 3.20 8.89
CA PHE A 489 10.40 4.30 8.72
C PHE A 489 10.39 4.92 7.31
N TYR A 490 10.29 4.09 6.28
CA TYR A 490 10.22 4.53 4.88
C TYR A 490 8.80 4.90 4.48
N ALA A 491 7.80 4.10 4.90
CA ALA A 491 6.41 4.29 4.50
C ALA A 491 5.72 5.49 5.16
N SER A 492 6.18 5.90 6.34
CA SER A 492 5.48 6.83 7.23
C SER A 492 5.35 8.25 6.70
N PHE A 493 6.11 8.62 5.66
CA PHE A 493 5.97 9.90 4.96
C PHE A 493 4.56 10.11 4.40
N ALA A 494 3.97 9.08 3.78
CA ALA A 494 2.62 9.16 3.25
C ALA A 494 1.59 9.48 4.36
N LEU A 495 1.72 8.83 5.52
CA LEU A 495 0.79 9.04 6.64
C LEU A 495 0.99 10.38 7.32
N ILE A 496 2.22 10.78 7.66
CA ILE A 496 2.44 12.05 8.37
C ILE A 496 2.08 13.26 7.51
N MET A 497 2.25 13.16 6.19
CA MET A 497 1.88 14.24 5.27
C MET A 497 0.36 14.31 5.01
N LEU A 498 -0.32 13.17 4.86
CA LEU A 498 -1.71 13.15 4.39
C LEU A 498 -2.74 12.84 5.49
N TRP A 499 -2.39 12.01 6.48
CA TRP A 499 -3.23 11.64 7.62
C TRP A 499 -2.45 11.74 8.94
N PRO A 500 -1.92 12.92 9.30
CA PRO A 500 -1.03 13.08 10.44
C PRO A 500 -1.62 12.56 11.76
N LYS A 501 -2.95 12.62 11.95
CA LYS A 501 -3.57 12.12 13.18
C LYS A 501 -3.50 10.58 13.29
N LEU A 502 -3.51 9.86 12.17
CA LEU A 502 -3.26 8.41 12.14
C LEU A 502 -1.78 8.09 12.39
N ALA A 503 -0.88 8.87 11.79
CA ALA A 503 0.57 8.72 12.03
C ALA A 503 0.90 8.90 13.51
N LEU A 504 0.40 9.97 14.14
CA LEU A 504 0.62 10.22 15.57
C LEU A 504 -0.04 9.16 16.45
N SER A 505 -1.25 8.69 16.10
CA SER A 505 -1.92 7.58 16.82
C SER A 505 -1.06 6.31 16.83
N LEU A 506 -0.55 5.90 15.66
CA LEU A 506 0.36 4.76 15.54
C LEU A 506 1.63 4.97 16.38
N GLN A 507 2.21 6.16 16.37
CA GLN A 507 3.43 6.47 17.14
C GLN A 507 3.21 6.35 18.66
N TYR A 508 2.05 6.77 19.16
CA TYR A 508 1.69 6.56 20.57
C TYR A 508 1.52 5.08 20.91
N ASP A 509 0.95 4.26 20.02
CA ASP A 509 0.85 2.81 20.21
C ASP A 509 2.24 2.14 20.28
N ILE A 510 3.16 2.55 19.41
CA ILE A 510 4.54 2.05 19.41
C ILE A 510 5.26 2.49 20.69
N ALA A 511 5.15 3.76 21.07
CA ALA A 511 5.76 4.29 22.29
C ALA A 511 5.20 3.60 23.55
N GLY A 512 3.90 3.29 23.57
CA GLY A 512 3.27 2.48 24.62
C GLY A 512 3.80 1.05 24.67
N SER A 513 4.15 0.47 23.52
CA SER A 513 4.78 -0.86 23.43
C SER A 513 6.24 -0.84 23.89
N VAL A 514 6.99 0.26 23.70
CA VAL A 514 8.39 0.40 24.13
C VAL A 514 8.55 0.16 25.63
N VAL A 515 7.68 0.75 26.45
CA VAL A 515 7.76 0.68 27.92
C VAL A 515 7.25 -0.64 28.50
N GLN A 516 6.59 -1.46 27.70
CA GLN A 516 6.10 -2.79 28.09
C GLN A 516 7.20 -3.86 28.02
N HIS A 517 7.01 -4.90 28.83
CA HIS A 517 7.86 -6.07 28.92
C HIS A 517 7.00 -7.35 28.86
N ASP A 518 7.41 -8.30 28.02
CA ASP A 518 6.88 -9.66 28.01
C ASP A 518 8.05 -10.64 28.21
N PRO A 519 8.21 -11.22 29.41
CA PRO A 519 9.30 -12.14 29.73
C PRO A 519 9.09 -13.54 29.14
N THR A 520 7.97 -13.82 28.47
CA THR A 520 7.71 -15.13 27.88
C THR A 520 8.85 -15.52 26.94
N GLU A 521 9.47 -16.67 27.19
CA GLU A 521 10.57 -17.13 26.35
C GLU A 521 10.06 -17.71 25.02
N ARG A 522 10.71 -17.30 23.94
CA ARG A 522 10.44 -17.79 22.60
C ARG A 522 11.74 -18.07 21.86
N MET A 523 11.79 -19.21 21.16
CA MET A 523 12.96 -19.61 20.38
C MET A 523 13.03 -18.81 19.06
N ASN A 524 14.18 -18.18 18.81
CA ASN A 524 14.49 -17.51 17.55
C ASN A 524 14.87 -18.55 16.48
N LEU A 525 14.28 -18.45 15.29
CA LEU A 525 14.45 -19.48 14.27
C LEU A 525 15.85 -19.48 13.65
N MET A 526 16.52 -18.33 13.59
CA MET A 526 17.87 -18.24 13.05
C MET A 526 18.90 -18.89 13.97
N THR A 527 18.92 -18.54 15.26
CA THR A 527 19.97 -18.99 16.19
C THR A 527 19.60 -20.23 17.00
N GLY A 528 18.30 -20.52 17.17
CA GLY A 528 17.79 -21.56 18.06
C GLY A 528 17.86 -21.18 19.55
N ARG A 529 18.24 -19.95 19.90
CA ARG A 529 18.27 -19.45 21.28
C ARG A 529 16.89 -18.94 21.68
N CYS A 530 16.53 -19.11 22.94
CA CYS A 530 15.35 -18.46 23.52
C CYS A 530 15.70 -17.04 23.98
N SER A 531 14.77 -16.12 23.77
CA SER A 531 14.78 -14.77 24.34
C SER A 531 13.37 -14.36 24.72
N ALA A 532 13.25 -13.29 25.49
CA ALA A 532 11.97 -12.70 25.84
C ALA A 532 11.24 -12.20 24.57
N VAL A 533 9.92 -12.32 24.52
CA VAL A 533 9.12 -11.82 23.38
C VAL A 533 9.23 -10.30 23.26
N LYS A 534 9.25 -9.57 24.37
CA LYS A 534 9.38 -8.12 24.38
C LYS A 534 10.28 -7.62 25.50
N THR A 535 11.41 -7.02 25.13
CA THR A 535 12.33 -6.36 26.06
C THR A 535 11.89 -4.92 26.32
N GLN A 536 11.92 -4.48 27.58
CA GLN A 536 11.60 -3.09 27.93
C GLN A 536 12.61 -2.11 27.31
N ASN A 537 12.16 -0.90 26.97
CA ASN A 537 12.97 0.16 26.33
C ASN A 537 13.52 -0.21 24.95
N VAL A 538 12.91 -1.21 24.30
CA VAL A 538 13.17 -1.55 22.91
C VAL A 538 11.88 -1.42 22.12
N VAL A 539 11.95 -0.71 21.00
CA VAL A 539 10.87 -0.60 20.03
C VAL A 539 10.56 -1.99 19.47
N PRO A 540 9.29 -2.44 19.48
CA PRO A 540 8.96 -3.71 18.86
C PRO A 540 9.22 -3.65 17.35
N HIS A 541 9.61 -4.79 16.78
CA HIS A 541 9.70 -4.94 15.33
C HIS A 541 8.34 -4.71 14.68
N ASP A 542 7.28 -5.30 15.24
CA ASP A 542 5.91 -5.19 14.74
C ASP A 542 4.91 -5.26 15.90
N ILE A 543 3.66 -4.84 15.67
CA ILE A 543 2.61 -4.88 16.69
C ILE A 543 1.77 -6.16 16.66
N GLY A 544 2.14 -7.17 15.86
CA GLY A 544 1.51 -8.50 15.87
C GLY A 544 1.03 -9.02 14.51
N ASP A 545 0.39 -10.20 14.55
CA ASP A 545 -0.08 -10.97 13.39
C ASP A 545 -1.63 -10.98 13.32
N PRO A 546 -2.26 -10.89 12.13
CA PRO A 546 -3.72 -10.93 11.98
C PRO A 546 -4.39 -12.24 12.45
N ASP A 547 -3.68 -13.37 12.48
CA ASP A 547 -4.16 -14.64 13.05
C ASP A 547 -4.01 -14.72 14.58
N ASP A 548 -3.54 -13.64 15.22
CA ASP A 548 -3.39 -13.53 16.66
C ASP A 548 -4.17 -12.34 17.23
N GLU A 549 -3.63 -11.60 18.21
CA GLU A 549 -4.25 -10.39 18.77
C GLU A 549 -3.27 -9.23 18.65
N PRO A 550 -3.30 -8.47 17.53
CA PRO A 550 -2.50 -7.27 17.34
C PRO A 550 -2.59 -6.30 18.52
N TRP A 551 -1.52 -5.55 18.72
CA TRP A 551 -1.23 -4.67 19.86
C TRP A 551 -1.11 -5.33 21.23
N THR A 552 -1.76 -6.48 21.45
CA THR A 552 -1.60 -7.26 22.69
C THR A 552 -0.38 -8.17 22.60
N ARG A 553 -0.15 -8.78 21.44
CA ARG A 553 0.97 -9.69 21.19
C ARG A 553 1.88 -9.14 20.09
N ALA A 554 2.70 -8.16 20.47
CA ALA A 554 3.72 -7.57 19.62
C ALA A 554 4.86 -8.55 19.28
N ASN A 555 5.72 -8.18 18.34
CA ASN A 555 6.82 -8.98 17.83
C ASN A 555 6.35 -10.34 17.31
N ALA A 556 5.44 -10.39 16.33
CA ALA A 556 5.11 -11.62 15.63
C ALA A 556 6.32 -12.19 14.88
N TYR A 557 7.24 -11.32 14.42
CA TYR A 557 8.51 -11.72 13.83
C TYR A 557 9.33 -12.60 14.79
N GLN A 558 9.74 -13.77 14.32
CA GLN A 558 10.42 -14.80 15.12
C GLN A 558 11.72 -15.33 14.48
N ILE A 559 12.20 -14.71 13.38
CA ILE A 559 13.44 -15.20 12.73
C ILE A 559 14.65 -14.85 13.61
N TYR A 560 14.79 -13.60 14.02
CA TYR A 560 15.80 -13.11 14.95
C TYR A 560 15.16 -12.58 16.24
N ASP A 561 16.00 -12.45 17.26
CA ASP A 561 15.70 -11.58 18.39
C ASP A 561 15.94 -10.14 17.95
N THR A 562 14.88 -9.33 17.93
CA THR A 562 14.94 -7.94 17.50
C THR A 562 15.29 -6.99 18.66
N ALA A 563 15.40 -7.50 19.90
CA ALA A 563 15.78 -6.69 21.06
C ALA A 563 17.19 -6.09 20.97
N ASP A 564 18.04 -6.69 20.14
CA ASP A 564 19.41 -6.23 19.88
C ASP A 564 19.60 -5.60 18.49
N TRP A 565 18.51 -5.36 17.74
CA TRP A 565 18.60 -4.67 16.46
C TRP A 565 18.99 -3.20 16.65
N LYS A 566 19.88 -2.72 15.80
CA LYS A 566 20.50 -1.39 15.93
C LYS A 566 19.69 -0.27 15.31
N ASP A 567 18.67 -0.56 14.50
CA ASP A 567 17.96 0.48 13.74
C ASP A 567 16.58 0.82 14.31
N LEU A 568 15.87 -0.10 14.96
CA LEU A 568 14.50 0.12 15.46
C LEU A 568 14.37 1.32 16.41
N ASN A 569 15.19 1.36 17.47
CA ASN A 569 15.20 2.45 18.45
C ASN A 569 15.60 3.78 17.81
N LEU A 570 16.57 3.76 16.90
CA LEU A 570 17.07 4.95 16.21
C LEU A 570 16.01 5.54 15.27
N LYS A 571 15.35 4.66 14.50
CA LYS A 571 14.24 5.01 13.61
C LYS A 571 13.05 5.58 14.37
N PHE A 572 12.80 5.13 15.60
CA PHE A 572 11.76 5.71 16.46
C PHE A 572 12.07 7.16 16.80
N VAL A 573 13.28 7.41 17.32
CA VAL A 573 13.72 8.76 17.72
C VAL A 573 13.71 9.72 16.53
N LEU A 574 14.18 9.25 15.37
CA LEU A 574 14.14 10.02 14.12
C LEU A 574 12.72 10.35 13.70
N GLN A 575 11.82 9.36 13.66
CA GLN A 575 10.42 9.56 13.28
C GLN A 575 9.69 10.50 14.24
N VAL A 576 9.87 10.36 15.56
CA VAL A 576 9.30 11.28 16.56
C VAL A 576 9.67 12.72 16.25
N TYR A 577 10.97 12.98 16.00
CA TYR A 577 11.40 14.34 15.71
C TYR A 577 10.85 14.87 14.37
N ARG A 578 10.85 14.05 13.32
CA ARG A 578 10.24 14.42 12.02
C ARG A 578 8.76 14.74 12.17
N ASP A 579 8.02 13.91 12.88
CA ASP A 579 6.58 14.05 13.06
C ASP A 579 6.27 15.33 13.84
N TYR A 580 7.05 15.62 14.90
CA TYR A 580 7.02 16.93 15.57
C TYR A 580 7.37 18.07 14.60
N HIS A 581 8.43 17.96 13.80
CA HIS A 581 8.83 19.02 12.88
C HIS A 581 7.76 19.34 11.84
N LEU A 582 7.02 18.35 11.36
CA LEU A 582 5.96 18.56 10.37
C LEU A 582 4.64 19.04 10.99
N THR A 583 4.34 18.64 12.22
CA THR A 583 3.05 18.96 12.87
C THR A 583 3.13 20.14 13.84
N GLN A 584 4.33 20.48 14.31
CA GLN A 584 4.61 21.45 15.37
C GLN A 584 3.89 21.13 16.70
N ASP A 585 3.50 19.87 16.92
CA ASP A 585 2.80 19.44 18.12
C ASP A 585 3.75 19.34 19.32
N THR A 586 3.77 20.39 20.14
CA THR A 586 4.66 20.47 21.32
C THR A 586 4.27 19.48 22.41
N GLN A 587 2.98 19.15 22.55
CA GLN A 587 2.55 18.17 23.55
C GLN A 587 3.02 16.77 23.14
N TYR A 588 2.90 16.43 21.86
CA TYR A 588 3.44 15.18 21.33
C TYR A 588 4.94 15.05 21.62
N LEU A 589 5.73 16.10 21.36
CA LEU A 589 7.16 16.08 21.66
C LEU A 589 7.44 15.88 23.15
N GLN A 590 6.67 16.53 24.03
CA GLN A 590 6.80 16.38 25.48
C GLN A 590 6.47 14.96 25.95
N ASP A 591 5.43 14.35 25.40
CA ASP A 591 5.02 12.99 25.72
C ASP A 591 6.04 11.96 25.23
N MET A 592 6.60 12.15 24.04
CA MET A 592 7.57 11.23 23.44
C MET A 592 8.99 11.36 24.00
N TRP A 593 9.33 12.52 24.59
CA TRP A 593 10.66 12.80 25.12
C TRP A 593 11.19 11.73 26.09
N PRO A 594 10.48 11.34 27.18
CA PRO A 594 10.99 10.31 28.09
C PRO A 594 11.20 8.96 27.39
N ILE A 595 10.36 8.62 26.42
CA ILE A 595 10.48 7.37 25.64
C ILE A 595 11.73 7.42 24.75
N CYS A 596 11.97 8.55 24.08
CA CYS A 596 13.18 8.78 23.29
C CYS A 596 14.44 8.68 24.15
N GLN A 597 14.42 9.22 25.37
CA GLN A 597 15.54 9.05 26.31
C GLN A 597 15.77 7.58 26.68
N ALA A 598 14.70 6.84 26.97
CA ALA A 598 14.79 5.44 27.39
C ALA A 598 15.39 4.55 26.28
N VAL A 599 14.95 4.72 25.03
CA VAL A 599 15.48 3.92 23.91
C VAL A 599 16.93 4.32 23.59
N MET A 600 17.28 5.61 23.62
CA MET A 600 18.66 6.04 23.38
C MET A 600 19.62 5.57 24.46
N GLU A 601 19.20 5.56 25.73
CA GLU A 601 20.01 5.00 26.82
C GLU A 601 20.22 3.48 26.64
N ALA A 602 19.21 2.75 26.15
CA ALA A 602 19.35 1.33 25.85
C ALA A 602 20.35 1.06 24.71
N GLU A 603 20.44 1.95 23.72
CA GLU A 603 21.37 1.82 22.58
C GLU A 603 22.83 2.13 22.95
N LEU A 604 23.10 2.93 23.98
CA LEU A 604 24.47 3.26 24.41
C LEU A 604 25.30 2.03 24.78
N LYS A 605 24.65 0.91 25.14
CA LYS A 605 25.33 -0.36 25.39
C LYS A 605 26.07 -0.89 24.16
N PHE A 606 25.75 -0.39 22.96
CA PHE A 606 26.34 -0.82 21.69
C PHE A 606 27.48 0.06 21.22
N ASP A 607 27.89 1.10 21.96
CA ASP A 607 29.21 1.74 21.81
C ASP A 607 30.18 0.98 22.72
N LYS A 608 30.93 0.03 22.15
CA LYS A 608 31.74 -0.93 22.92
C LYS A 608 33.12 -0.38 23.29
N ASP A 609 33.65 0.57 22.53
CA ASP A 609 34.97 1.14 22.75
C ASP A 609 34.96 2.58 23.28
N GLY A 610 33.77 3.20 23.39
CA GLY A 610 33.58 4.53 23.95
C GLY A 610 33.94 5.64 22.97
N ASP A 611 34.03 5.37 21.67
CA ASP A 611 34.32 6.38 20.65
C ASP A 611 33.08 7.21 20.24
N GLY A 612 31.91 6.88 20.78
CA GLY A 612 30.66 7.58 20.51
C GLY A 612 29.88 7.03 19.33
N LEU A 613 30.29 5.90 18.73
CA LEU A 613 29.64 5.25 17.60
C LEU A 613 29.28 3.79 17.96
N ILE A 614 28.09 3.35 17.54
CA ILE A 614 27.63 1.98 17.82
C ILE A 614 28.19 0.95 16.85
N GLU A 615 28.36 -0.30 17.31
CA GLU A 615 28.80 -1.42 16.49
C GLU A 615 27.72 -2.48 16.23
N ASN A 616 27.60 -2.93 14.98
CA ASN A 616 26.83 -4.10 14.60
C ASN A 616 27.52 -5.41 15.03
N SER A 617 26.71 -6.42 15.38
CA SER A 617 27.15 -7.59 16.14
C SER A 617 27.71 -8.76 15.31
N GLY A 618 27.88 -8.61 13.99
CA GLY A 618 28.36 -9.69 13.13
C GLY A 618 27.29 -10.70 12.69
N TYR A 619 26.02 -10.31 12.80
CA TYR A 619 24.85 -10.96 12.19
C TYR A 619 23.93 -9.87 11.62
N ALA A 620 22.81 -10.25 11.01
CA ALA A 620 21.84 -9.26 10.52
C ALA A 620 20.97 -8.76 11.69
N ASP A 621 21.34 -7.61 12.25
CA ASP A 621 20.72 -6.96 13.41
C ASP A 621 20.06 -5.61 13.03
N GLN A 622 19.39 -5.58 11.87
CA GLN A 622 18.73 -4.42 11.28
C GLN A 622 17.81 -4.85 10.11
N THR A 623 17.05 -3.92 9.51
CA THR A 623 16.03 -4.17 8.44
C THR A 623 16.49 -5.06 7.27
N TYR A 624 17.76 -4.99 6.87
CA TYR A 624 18.40 -5.94 5.93
C TYR A 624 18.73 -7.24 6.69
N ASP A 625 17.69 -7.95 7.13
CA ASP A 625 17.71 -9.12 8.01
C ASP A 625 18.38 -10.39 7.41
N GLY A 626 18.78 -10.31 6.15
CA GLY A 626 19.59 -11.29 5.43
C GLY A 626 20.98 -10.80 5.05
N TRP A 627 21.35 -9.55 5.32
CA TRP A 627 22.65 -8.96 5.00
C TRP A 627 23.44 -8.66 6.28
N THR A 628 24.50 -9.44 6.52
CA THR A 628 25.28 -9.36 7.76
C THR A 628 26.16 -8.11 7.78
N VAL A 629 26.27 -7.49 8.96
CA VAL A 629 27.09 -6.30 9.23
C VAL A 629 27.97 -6.56 10.43
N THR A 630 29.24 -6.11 10.44
CA THR A 630 30.14 -6.25 11.61
C THR A 630 30.87 -4.93 11.91
N GLY A 631 30.86 -4.50 13.17
CA GLY A 631 31.48 -3.23 13.57
C GLY A 631 30.61 -2.02 13.19
N PRO A 632 31.13 -0.80 13.26
CA PRO A 632 30.43 0.36 12.72
C PRO A 632 30.09 0.21 11.23
N SER A 633 28.90 0.66 10.85
CA SER A 633 28.38 0.58 9.48
C SER A 633 27.84 1.90 8.99
N ALA A 634 27.83 2.11 7.67
CA ALA A 634 27.31 3.35 7.10
C ALA A 634 25.82 3.56 7.44
N TYR A 635 25.03 2.47 7.39
CA TYR A 635 23.60 2.52 7.66
C TYR A 635 23.28 2.71 9.14
N CYS A 636 23.62 1.77 10.03
CA CYS A 636 23.28 1.88 11.46
C CYS A 636 24.07 3.00 12.15
N GLY A 637 25.35 3.17 11.81
CA GLY A 637 26.16 4.28 12.32
C GLY A 637 25.62 5.64 11.86
N GLY A 638 25.19 5.74 10.60
CA GLY A 638 24.56 6.97 10.08
C GLY A 638 23.24 7.28 10.78
N LEU A 639 22.39 6.26 11.00
CA LEU A 639 21.16 6.40 11.78
C LEU A 639 21.47 6.84 13.22
N TRP A 640 22.49 6.28 13.85
CA TRP A 640 22.88 6.63 15.23
C TRP A 640 23.26 8.08 15.35
N ILE A 641 24.17 8.54 14.48
CA ILE A 641 24.62 9.92 14.45
C ILE A 641 23.45 10.88 14.18
N ALA A 642 22.52 10.51 13.30
CA ALA A 642 21.30 11.28 13.07
C ALA A 642 20.39 11.31 14.31
N SER A 643 20.19 10.18 15.00
CA SER A 643 19.41 10.08 16.22
C SER A 643 20.01 10.92 17.36
N VAL A 644 21.32 10.88 17.55
CA VAL A 644 22.01 11.73 18.53
C VAL A 644 21.84 13.21 18.18
N CYS A 645 21.94 13.58 16.89
CA CYS A 645 21.70 14.95 16.44
C CYS A 645 20.28 15.44 16.75
N VAL A 646 19.25 14.61 16.52
CA VAL A 646 17.87 14.99 16.88
C VAL A 646 17.67 15.01 18.40
N MET A 647 18.35 14.17 19.18
CA MET A 647 18.32 14.24 20.64
C MET A 647 18.89 15.57 21.15
N CYS A 648 20.01 16.06 20.59
CA CYS A 648 20.51 17.41 20.87
C CYS A 648 19.43 18.46 20.58
N LYS A 649 18.77 18.36 19.42
CA LYS A 649 17.76 19.33 19.01
C LYS A 649 16.51 19.32 19.90
N MET A 650 16.01 18.13 20.25
CA MET A 650 14.89 17.98 21.18
C MET A 650 15.24 18.49 22.58
N ALA A 651 16.46 18.22 23.07
CA ALA A 651 16.94 18.73 24.36
C ALA A 651 16.96 20.27 24.38
N GLN A 652 17.42 20.93 23.31
CA GLN A 652 17.36 22.39 23.19
C GLN A 652 15.91 22.91 23.23
N LEU A 653 15.01 22.31 22.43
CA LEU A 653 13.60 22.71 22.36
C LEU A 653 12.89 22.56 23.72
N LEU A 654 13.21 21.50 24.46
CA LEU A 654 12.65 21.20 25.78
C LEU A 654 13.47 21.80 26.95
N LYS A 655 14.48 22.62 26.66
CA LYS A 655 15.35 23.31 27.65
C LYS A 655 15.99 22.35 28.65
N ARG A 656 16.61 21.28 28.13
CA ARG A 656 17.32 20.23 28.89
C ARG A 656 18.83 20.34 28.69
N ASP A 657 19.43 21.39 29.22
CA ASP A 657 20.83 21.76 28.94
C ASP A 657 21.84 20.65 29.26
N SER A 658 21.71 19.97 30.42
CA SER A 658 22.62 18.87 30.78
C SER A 658 22.55 17.68 29.82
N VAL A 659 21.35 17.39 29.30
CA VAL A 659 21.13 16.31 28.32
C VAL A 659 21.64 16.73 26.95
N TYR A 660 21.47 17.99 26.58
CA TYR A 660 22.05 18.56 25.36
C TYR A 660 23.57 18.43 25.34
N GLU A 661 24.26 18.83 26.42
CA GLU A 661 25.72 18.75 26.51
C GLU A 661 26.22 17.29 26.40
N ARG A 662 25.53 16.34 27.05
CA ARG A 662 25.86 14.90 26.97
C ARG A 662 25.77 14.38 25.52
N TYR A 663 24.65 14.64 24.85
CA TYR A 663 24.49 14.17 23.47
C TYR A 663 25.37 14.94 22.48
N ARG A 664 25.70 16.21 22.75
CA ARG A 664 26.65 16.96 21.91
C ARG A 664 28.05 16.32 21.96
N ASP A 665 28.53 15.95 23.13
CA ASP A 665 29.82 15.23 23.28
C ASP A 665 29.81 13.90 22.50
N ILE A 666 28.75 13.11 22.63
CA ILE A 666 28.58 11.85 21.87
C ILE A 666 28.57 12.14 20.36
N LEU A 667 27.86 13.18 19.92
CA LEU A 667 27.76 13.54 18.51
C LEU A 667 29.13 13.91 17.92
N GLU A 668 29.92 14.71 18.65
CA GLU A 668 31.24 15.15 18.22
C GLU A 668 32.20 13.96 18.05
N ARG A 669 32.28 13.08 19.07
CA ARG A 669 33.15 11.90 19.03
C ARG A 669 32.69 10.89 17.97
N GLY A 670 31.39 10.57 17.97
CA GLY A 670 30.80 9.61 17.04
C GLY A 670 30.88 10.05 15.58
N SER A 671 30.67 11.33 15.28
CA SER A 671 30.79 11.85 13.90
C SER A 671 32.24 11.75 13.39
N ALA A 672 33.22 12.02 14.27
CA ALA A 672 34.63 11.85 13.95
C ALA A 672 35.01 10.38 13.74
N ALA A 673 34.49 9.47 14.58
CA ALA A 673 34.68 8.03 14.43
C ALA A 673 34.07 7.49 13.14
N PHE A 674 32.83 7.87 12.83
CA PHE A 674 32.11 7.47 11.63
C PHE A 674 32.89 7.82 10.37
N ASP A 675 33.37 9.06 10.30
CA ASP A 675 34.17 9.53 9.17
C ASP A 675 35.51 8.80 9.08
N LYS A 676 36.24 8.67 10.20
CA LYS A 676 37.54 7.99 10.25
C LYS A 676 37.48 6.52 9.84
N LEU A 677 36.43 5.80 10.24
CA LEU A 677 36.32 4.36 10.06
C LEU A 677 35.74 3.97 8.70
N LEU A 678 34.83 4.78 8.15
CA LEU A 678 34.03 4.38 6.99
C LEU A 678 34.32 5.19 5.72
N TRP A 679 34.79 6.44 5.81
CA TRP A 679 35.07 7.23 4.62
C TRP A 679 36.32 6.73 3.89
N ASN A 680 36.15 6.27 2.65
CA ASN A 680 37.26 5.72 1.84
C ASN A 680 37.87 6.72 0.83
N GLY A 681 37.45 7.98 0.88
CA GLY A 681 37.86 9.02 -0.08
C GLY A 681 36.81 9.33 -1.15
N LYS A 682 35.80 8.47 -1.34
CA LYS A 682 34.75 8.67 -2.36
C LYS A 682 33.33 8.40 -1.83
N TYR A 683 33.15 7.38 -1.02
CA TYR A 683 31.89 7.00 -0.40
C TYR A 683 32.15 6.39 1.00
N TYR A 684 31.09 6.09 1.74
CA TYR A 684 31.19 5.39 3.02
C TYR A 684 31.15 3.88 2.80
N ASN A 685 32.16 3.16 3.28
CA ASN A 685 32.21 1.71 3.27
C ASN A 685 30.97 1.13 3.96
N TYR A 686 30.49 -0.02 3.48
CA TYR A 686 29.36 -0.74 4.07
C TYR A 686 29.54 -0.99 5.57
N ASP A 687 30.70 -1.52 5.97
CA ASP A 687 31.10 -1.65 7.37
C ASP A 687 32.62 -1.47 7.57
N SER A 688 33.06 -1.42 8.82
CA SER A 688 34.47 -1.24 9.20
C SER A 688 35.22 -2.56 9.46
N SER A 689 34.61 -3.70 9.13
CA SER A 689 35.14 -5.03 9.49
C SER A 689 36.46 -5.40 8.80
N GLY A 690 36.85 -4.67 7.76
CA GLY A 690 38.03 -4.94 6.93
C GLY A 690 37.93 -6.24 6.12
N ARG A 691 36.75 -6.89 6.09
CA ARG A 691 36.50 -8.09 5.29
C ARG A 691 36.42 -7.73 3.81
N SER A 692 36.51 -8.73 2.94
CA SER A 692 36.52 -8.53 1.48
C SER A 692 35.34 -7.74 0.93
N LEU A 693 34.20 -7.76 1.63
CA LEU A 693 32.95 -7.11 1.21
C LEU A 693 32.67 -5.78 1.93
N SER A 694 33.53 -5.37 2.87
CA SER A 694 33.30 -4.17 3.70
C SER A 694 33.27 -2.88 2.88
N ASN A 695 33.90 -2.87 1.70
CA ASN A 695 33.94 -1.73 0.78
C ASN A 695 32.81 -1.71 -0.27
N SER A 696 31.78 -2.56 -0.13
CA SER A 696 30.58 -2.49 -0.99
C SER A 696 29.90 -1.12 -0.87
N ILE A 697 29.41 -0.61 -1.99
CA ILE A 697 28.63 0.63 -2.08
C ILE A 697 27.18 0.25 -1.78
N MET A 698 26.71 0.64 -0.60
CA MET A 698 25.31 0.43 -0.21
C MET A 698 24.45 1.60 -0.74
N SER A 699 23.32 1.29 -1.37
CA SER A 699 22.38 2.30 -1.87
C SER A 699 21.85 3.21 -0.76
N ASP A 700 21.72 2.66 0.46
CA ASP A 700 21.12 3.29 1.63
C ASP A 700 22.15 3.83 2.63
N GLN A 701 23.42 3.95 2.24
CA GLN A 701 24.52 4.40 3.11
C GLN A 701 24.31 5.80 3.72
N CYS A 702 23.36 6.58 3.19
CA CYS A 702 23.02 7.93 3.66
C CYS A 702 21.65 8.03 4.34
N ALA A 703 21.05 6.91 4.78
CA ALA A 703 19.71 6.89 5.40
C ALA A 703 19.55 7.85 6.61
N GLY A 704 20.57 7.93 7.47
CA GLY A 704 20.57 8.89 8.59
C GLY A 704 20.57 10.35 8.13
N TYR A 705 21.41 10.67 7.14
CA TYR A 705 21.46 12.01 6.56
C TYR A 705 20.15 12.40 5.88
N TRP A 706 19.58 11.48 5.09
CA TRP A 706 18.27 11.63 4.46
C TRP A 706 17.21 12.07 5.48
N PHE A 707 17.13 11.35 6.60
CA PHE A 707 16.10 11.61 7.58
C PHE A 707 16.31 12.93 8.33
N LEU A 708 17.56 13.36 8.55
CA LEU A 708 17.84 14.70 9.06
C LEU A 708 17.31 15.78 8.12
N ARG A 709 17.59 15.67 6.81
CA ARG A 709 17.09 16.64 5.80
C ARG A 709 15.57 16.66 5.74
N ALA A 710 14.94 15.48 5.76
CA ALA A 710 13.49 15.35 5.83
C ALA A 710 12.90 16.05 7.08
N SER A 711 13.64 16.03 8.20
CA SER A 711 13.28 16.65 9.47
C SER A 711 13.67 18.13 9.57
N GLY A 712 14.13 18.76 8.48
CA GLY A 712 14.52 20.17 8.45
C GLY A 712 15.85 20.47 9.14
N LEU A 713 16.68 19.46 9.38
CA LEU A 713 18.04 19.57 9.91
C LEU A 713 19.09 19.39 8.80
N GLY A 714 20.37 19.58 9.13
CA GLY A 714 21.49 19.36 8.20
C GLY A 714 22.10 20.62 7.55
N ASN A 715 21.48 21.79 7.72
CA ASN A 715 21.99 23.08 7.22
C ASN A 715 22.25 24.11 8.36
N GLY A 716 22.21 23.68 9.62
CA GLY A 716 22.33 24.55 10.81
C GLY A 716 23.70 24.43 11.51
N GLU A 717 23.74 24.74 12.80
CA GLU A 717 24.97 24.62 13.63
C GLU A 717 25.35 23.16 13.93
N LEU A 718 24.35 22.28 14.07
CA LEU A 718 24.55 20.84 14.25
C LEU A 718 24.65 20.15 12.89
N GLN A 719 25.88 20.03 12.36
CA GLN A 719 26.17 19.33 11.10
C GLN A 719 27.05 18.11 11.35
N PRO A 720 26.46 16.93 11.61
CA PRO A 720 27.25 15.73 11.87
C PRO A 720 27.85 15.09 10.62
N PHE A 721 27.36 15.43 9.43
CA PHE A 721 27.83 14.87 8.16
C PHE A 721 28.40 15.97 7.25
N PRO A 722 29.63 15.83 6.75
CA PRO A 722 30.18 16.77 5.77
C PRO A 722 29.40 16.71 4.44
N LYS A 723 28.78 17.82 4.04
CA LYS A 723 27.92 17.89 2.83
C LYS A 723 28.61 17.39 1.57
N GLU A 724 29.87 17.76 1.36
CA GLU A 724 30.64 17.33 0.19
C GLU A 724 30.83 15.81 0.12
N LYS A 725 31.02 15.17 1.28
CA LYS A 725 31.16 13.70 1.35
C LYS A 725 29.85 13.00 1.06
N ILE A 726 28.73 13.55 1.54
CA ILE A 726 27.39 13.05 1.22
C ILE A 726 27.13 13.15 -0.29
N ARG A 727 27.38 14.30 -0.92
CA ARG A 727 27.21 14.46 -2.38
C ARG A 727 28.08 13.47 -3.16
N SER A 728 29.34 13.28 -2.75
CA SER A 728 30.24 12.29 -3.37
C SER A 728 29.74 10.85 -3.19
N ALA A 729 29.21 10.50 -2.01
CA ALA A 729 28.62 9.19 -1.75
C ALA A 729 27.37 8.95 -2.61
N LEU A 730 26.43 9.90 -2.66
CA LEU A 730 25.23 9.83 -3.50
C LEU A 730 25.58 9.72 -4.98
N LYS A 731 26.58 10.47 -5.45
CA LYS A 731 27.06 10.36 -6.84
C LYS A 731 27.65 8.98 -7.12
N SER A 732 28.35 8.39 -6.15
CA SER A 732 28.85 7.02 -6.28
C SER A 732 27.71 6.00 -6.33
N VAL A 733 26.69 6.14 -5.48
CA VAL A 733 25.49 5.29 -5.56
C VAL A 733 24.81 5.42 -6.93
N PHE A 734 24.67 6.63 -7.47
CA PHE A 734 24.11 6.83 -8.80
C PHE A 734 24.95 6.16 -9.90
N ASP A 735 26.26 6.40 -9.93
CA ASP A 735 27.13 5.87 -10.99
C ASP A 735 27.23 4.34 -10.96
N PHE A 736 27.21 3.75 -9.77
CA PHE A 736 27.41 2.31 -9.59
C PHE A 736 26.08 1.58 -9.41
N ASN A 737 25.35 1.83 -8.33
CA ASN A 737 24.14 1.08 -7.99
C ASN A 737 22.97 1.32 -8.95
N VAL A 738 22.94 2.46 -9.65
CA VAL A 738 21.91 2.80 -10.64
C VAL A 738 22.44 2.58 -12.06
N MET A 739 23.39 3.41 -12.52
CA MET A 739 23.80 3.42 -13.92
C MET A 739 24.48 2.11 -14.37
N SER A 740 25.20 1.43 -13.46
CA SER A 740 25.84 0.14 -13.77
C SER A 740 24.92 -1.07 -13.54
N PHE A 741 23.68 -0.86 -13.10
CA PHE A 741 22.68 -1.92 -12.87
C PHE A 741 21.51 -1.80 -13.84
N GLY A 742 21.31 -2.80 -14.70
CA GLY A 742 20.23 -2.77 -15.69
C GLY A 742 20.26 -1.52 -16.59
N GLY A 743 21.44 -0.92 -16.81
CA GLY A 743 21.63 0.32 -17.57
C GLY A 743 20.93 1.55 -16.99
N GLY A 744 20.71 1.61 -15.67
CA GLY A 744 19.97 2.70 -15.01
C GLY A 744 18.45 2.59 -15.13
N GLN A 745 17.92 1.53 -15.75
CA GLN A 745 16.50 1.39 -16.06
C GLN A 745 15.72 0.56 -15.03
N MET A 746 16.33 0.24 -13.89
CA MET A 746 15.79 -0.70 -12.89
C MET A 746 15.93 -0.20 -11.43
N GLY A 747 16.13 1.10 -11.21
CA GLY A 747 16.37 1.64 -9.87
C GLY A 747 17.79 1.39 -9.37
N ALA A 748 17.96 1.33 -8.04
CA ALA A 748 19.26 1.13 -7.39
C ALA A 748 19.34 -0.25 -6.74
N VAL A 749 20.30 -1.07 -7.16
CA VAL A 749 20.61 -2.33 -6.45
C VAL A 749 21.22 -2.02 -5.08
N ASN A 750 20.87 -2.80 -4.05
CA ASN A 750 21.23 -2.50 -2.67
C ASN A 750 22.75 -2.49 -2.44
N GLY A 751 23.47 -3.47 -2.97
CA GLY A 751 24.92 -3.56 -2.85
C GLY A 751 25.59 -3.62 -4.22
N MET A 752 26.57 -2.75 -4.42
CA MET A 752 27.41 -2.76 -5.63
C MET A 752 28.88 -2.80 -5.23
N ARG A 753 29.67 -3.65 -5.89
CA ARG A 753 31.12 -3.68 -5.69
C ARG A 753 31.78 -2.47 -6.38
N PRO A 754 32.92 -1.96 -5.90
CA PRO A 754 33.60 -0.82 -6.53
C PRO A 754 34.06 -1.10 -7.97
N GLU A 755 34.11 -2.38 -8.36
CA GLU A 755 34.38 -2.82 -9.74
C GLU A 755 33.15 -2.70 -10.68
N GLY A 756 31.98 -2.28 -10.17
CA GLY A 756 30.75 -2.13 -10.96
C GLY A 756 29.95 -3.43 -11.16
N VAL A 757 30.13 -4.41 -10.27
CA VAL A 757 29.39 -5.69 -10.29
C VAL A 757 28.51 -5.80 -9.04
N PRO A 758 27.24 -6.24 -9.14
CA PRO A 758 26.37 -6.38 -7.97
C PRO A 758 27.01 -7.21 -6.86
N ASP A 759 26.84 -6.77 -5.62
CA ASP A 759 27.22 -7.55 -4.45
C ASP A 759 26.27 -8.73 -4.30
N ARG A 760 26.81 -9.95 -4.36
CA ARG A 760 26.05 -11.21 -4.26
C ARG A 760 26.33 -11.97 -2.97
N SER A 761 26.79 -11.25 -1.93
CA SER A 761 27.06 -11.82 -0.60
C SER A 761 25.80 -12.17 0.18
N SER A 762 24.69 -11.51 -0.15
CA SER A 762 23.35 -11.83 0.31
C SER A 762 22.38 -11.76 -0.88
N ILE A 763 21.22 -12.37 -0.71
CA ILE A 763 20.09 -12.14 -1.62
C ILE A 763 19.72 -10.66 -1.58
N GLN A 764 19.71 -10.06 -0.39
CA GLN A 764 19.31 -8.67 -0.21
C GLN A 764 20.29 -7.68 -0.83
N SER A 765 21.58 -8.03 -0.94
CA SER A 765 22.55 -7.16 -1.60
C SER A 765 22.39 -7.13 -3.13
N ASP A 766 21.82 -8.18 -3.74
CA ASP A 766 21.53 -8.30 -5.18
C ASP A 766 20.08 -7.88 -5.54
N GLU A 767 19.34 -7.35 -4.58
CA GLU A 767 17.97 -6.87 -4.75
C GLU A 767 17.93 -5.36 -4.96
N VAL A 768 16.91 -4.90 -5.68
CA VAL A 768 16.43 -3.52 -5.68
C VAL A 768 15.25 -3.47 -4.73
N TRP A 769 15.36 -2.69 -3.66
CA TRP A 769 14.22 -2.44 -2.75
C TRP A 769 13.48 -1.19 -3.17
N VAL A 770 12.22 -1.33 -3.57
CA VAL A 770 11.44 -0.23 -4.18
C VAL A 770 11.37 0.98 -3.24
N GLY A 771 11.08 0.74 -1.96
CA GLY A 771 10.99 1.82 -0.98
C GLY A 771 12.32 2.48 -0.64
N VAL A 772 13.45 1.75 -0.73
CA VAL A 772 14.79 2.32 -0.54
C VAL A 772 15.17 3.20 -1.73
N VAL A 773 14.82 2.79 -2.95
CA VAL A 773 15.05 3.59 -4.17
C VAL A 773 14.36 4.95 -4.07
N TYR A 774 13.10 5.00 -3.62
CA TYR A 774 12.40 6.27 -3.45
C TYR A 774 12.97 7.13 -2.30
N GLY A 775 13.42 6.52 -1.20
CA GLY A 775 14.14 7.23 -0.12
C GLY A 775 15.49 7.81 -0.59
N LEU A 776 16.25 7.03 -1.36
CA LEU A 776 17.48 7.47 -2.01
C LEU A 776 17.22 8.63 -2.98
N ALA A 777 16.19 8.54 -3.82
CA ALA A 777 15.80 9.60 -4.73
C ALA A 777 15.44 10.89 -3.97
N ALA A 778 14.70 10.79 -2.87
CA ALA A 778 14.41 11.93 -1.99
C ALA A 778 15.68 12.57 -1.41
N THR A 779 16.67 11.74 -1.05
CA THR A 779 17.97 12.19 -0.56
C THR A 779 18.76 12.95 -1.63
N MET A 780 18.76 12.43 -2.87
CA MET A 780 19.38 13.10 -4.01
C MET A 780 18.72 14.47 -4.28
N ILE A 781 17.39 14.55 -4.23
CA ILE A 781 16.65 15.81 -4.40
C ILE A 781 17.00 16.83 -3.32
N HIS A 782 17.11 16.40 -2.05
CA HIS A 782 17.55 17.29 -0.96
C HIS A 782 18.96 17.88 -1.16
N GLU A 783 19.80 17.21 -1.95
CA GLU A 783 21.17 17.63 -2.28
C GLU A 783 21.30 18.21 -3.69
N ASP A 784 20.21 18.72 -4.26
CA ASP A 784 20.20 19.38 -5.58
C ASP A 784 20.60 18.46 -6.74
N MET A 785 20.39 17.14 -6.59
CA MET A 785 20.62 16.10 -7.60
C MET A 785 19.28 15.61 -8.17
N LEU A 786 18.45 16.56 -8.63
CA LEU A 786 17.08 16.31 -9.08
C LEU A 786 17.02 15.34 -10.27
N GLU A 787 17.90 15.49 -11.26
CA GLU A 787 17.94 14.59 -12.43
C GLU A 787 18.27 13.15 -12.01
N GLU A 788 19.29 12.98 -11.17
CA GLU A 788 19.72 11.68 -10.66
C GLU A 788 18.63 11.02 -9.81
N GLY A 789 17.99 11.79 -8.92
CA GLY A 789 16.90 11.31 -8.07
C GLY A 789 15.70 10.83 -8.89
N LEU A 790 15.25 11.64 -9.85
CA LEU A 790 14.13 11.28 -10.73
C LEU A 790 14.48 10.09 -11.64
N HIS A 791 15.68 10.03 -12.20
CA HIS A 791 16.11 8.90 -13.05
C HIS A 791 16.13 7.59 -12.26
N THR A 792 16.65 7.63 -11.04
CA THR A 792 16.71 6.48 -10.13
C THR A 792 15.32 5.94 -9.82
N ALA A 793 14.36 6.82 -9.49
CA ALA A 793 12.98 6.43 -9.22
C ALA A 793 12.22 5.99 -10.48
N GLU A 794 12.45 6.63 -11.63
CA GLU A 794 11.81 6.30 -12.91
C GLU A 794 12.11 4.87 -13.35
N GLY A 795 13.37 4.44 -13.29
CA GLY A 795 13.76 3.08 -13.64
C GLY A 795 13.02 2.03 -12.80
N CYS A 796 12.79 2.34 -11.52
CA CYS A 796 12.01 1.49 -10.64
C CYS A 796 10.52 1.45 -11.01
N TYR A 797 9.89 2.61 -11.20
CA TYR A 797 8.48 2.71 -11.62
C TYR A 797 8.23 1.93 -12.92
N ARG A 798 9.04 2.17 -13.97
CA ARG A 798 8.87 1.50 -15.27
C ARG A 798 9.04 -0.01 -15.16
N THR A 799 9.97 -0.49 -14.32
CA THR A 799 10.13 -1.92 -14.07
C THR A 799 8.86 -2.51 -13.45
N VAL A 800 8.37 -1.93 -12.37
CA VAL A 800 7.25 -2.47 -11.58
C VAL A 800 5.92 -2.32 -12.32
N TRP A 801 5.59 -1.10 -12.76
CA TRP A 801 4.26 -0.75 -13.27
C TRP A 801 4.08 -1.04 -14.75
N GLU A 802 5.09 -0.74 -15.58
CA GLU A 802 4.96 -0.79 -17.04
C GLU A 802 5.42 -2.12 -17.63
N ARG A 803 6.53 -2.70 -17.15
CA ARG A 803 7.09 -3.93 -17.72
C ARG A 803 6.63 -5.20 -17.02
N ALA A 804 6.74 -5.26 -15.69
CA ALA A 804 6.48 -6.46 -14.90
C ALA A 804 5.01 -6.64 -14.49
N GLY A 805 4.14 -5.66 -14.71
CA GLY A 805 2.70 -5.76 -14.39
C GLY A 805 2.40 -5.93 -12.91
N MET A 806 3.17 -5.26 -12.04
CA MET A 806 3.05 -5.28 -10.59
C MET A 806 2.28 -4.07 -10.02
N ALA A 807 1.54 -3.35 -10.87
CA ALA A 807 0.63 -2.28 -10.44
C ALA A 807 -0.33 -2.78 -9.35
N PHE A 808 -0.51 -1.97 -8.29
CA PHE A 808 -1.35 -2.30 -7.13
C PHE A 808 -0.96 -3.59 -6.38
N GLN A 809 0.29 -4.01 -6.53
CA GLN A 809 0.93 -5.11 -5.79
C GLN A 809 2.44 -4.88 -5.72
N THR A 810 2.87 -3.62 -5.69
CA THR A 810 4.27 -3.20 -5.69
C THR A 810 5.05 -4.01 -4.66
N PRO A 811 6.12 -4.71 -5.05
CA PRO A 811 6.83 -5.60 -4.14
C PRO A 811 7.77 -4.82 -3.21
N GLU A 812 8.25 -5.49 -2.17
CA GLU A 812 9.44 -5.03 -1.44
C GLU A 812 10.63 -4.95 -2.41
N ALA A 813 10.88 -6.06 -3.11
CA ALA A 813 12.11 -6.22 -3.88
C ALA A 813 11.95 -6.98 -5.19
N TYR A 814 12.90 -6.72 -6.09
CA TYR A 814 13.15 -7.53 -7.27
C TYR A 814 14.64 -7.56 -7.61
N CYS A 815 15.06 -8.58 -8.36
CA CYS A 815 16.43 -8.68 -8.88
C CYS A 815 16.45 -8.39 -10.38
N GLU A 816 17.65 -8.25 -10.95
CA GLU A 816 17.84 -8.20 -12.41
C GLU A 816 17.24 -9.44 -13.10
N LYS A 817 17.39 -10.62 -12.47
CA LYS A 817 17.09 -11.94 -13.05
C LYS A 817 15.63 -12.40 -12.89
N GLY A 818 14.65 -11.56 -13.22
CA GLY A 818 13.24 -11.98 -13.30
C GLY A 818 12.64 -12.55 -12.00
N ILE A 819 13.22 -12.21 -10.85
CA ILE A 819 12.79 -12.64 -9.52
C ILE A 819 12.18 -11.44 -8.78
N TYR A 820 11.18 -11.68 -7.95
CA TYR A 820 10.63 -10.70 -7.00
C TYR A 820 10.45 -11.31 -5.60
N ARG A 821 10.25 -10.46 -4.60
CA ARG A 821 9.97 -10.85 -3.23
C ARG A 821 8.95 -9.90 -2.58
N SER A 822 7.97 -10.51 -1.90
CA SER A 822 6.93 -9.84 -1.10
C SER A 822 6.07 -8.86 -1.88
N LEU A 823 5.03 -9.34 -2.55
CA LEU A 823 4.06 -8.49 -3.28
C LEU A 823 3.17 -7.70 -2.33
N GLY A 824 2.77 -6.51 -2.81
CA GLY A 824 1.92 -5.57 -2.07
C GLY A 824 2.55 -5.20 -0.75
N TYR A 825 3.49 -4.27 -0.78
CA TYR A 825 4.39 -3.97 0.33
C TYR A 825 4.28 -2.51 0.78
N MET A 826 4.58 -2.24 2.05
CA MET A 826 4.41 -0.91 2.64
C MET A 826 5.51 0.08 2.27
N ARG A 827 6.76 -0.40 2.16
CA ARG A 827 7.96 0.44 1.96
C ARG A 827 7.87 1.39 0.75
N PRO A 828 7.30 1.01 -0.41
CA PRO A 828 7.08 1.89 -1.57
C PRO A 828 6.32 3.20 -1.30
N LEU A 829 5.56 3.31 -0.21
CA LEU A 829 4.94 4.57 0.21
C LEU A 829 5.97 5.69 0.46
N SER A 830 7.26 5.37 0.56
CA SER A 830 8.36 6.33 0.64
C SER A 830 8.52 7.23 -0.58
N ILE A 831 7.80 6.99 -1.69
CA ILE A 831 7.70 7.97 -2.78
C ILE A 831 7.22 9.35 -2.28
N TRP A 832 6.43 9.38 -1.19
CA TRP A 832 6.02 10.64 -0.54
C TRP A 832 7.17 11.41 0.12
N ALA A 833 8.29 10.75 0.42
CA ALA A 833 9.50 11.44 0.84
C ALA A 833 10.12 12.27 -0.31
N MET A 834 9.96 11.83 -1.57
CA MET A 834 10.36 12.64 -2.73
C MET A 834 9.52 13.91 -2.83
N GLN A 835 8.19 13.80 -2.61
CA GLN A 835 7.31 14.96 -2.61
C GLN A 835 7.72 15.97 -1.52
N LEU A 836 8.00 15.49 -0.30
CA LEU A 836 8.51 16.33 0.78
C LEU A 836 9.82 17.05 0.39
N ALA A 837 10.72 16.36 -0.31
CA ALA A 837 11.98 16.94 -0.76
C ALA A 837 11.79 18.00 -1.87
N LEU A 838 10.87 17.77 -2.80
CA LEU A 838 10.50 18.70 -3.86
C LEU A 838 9.85 19.97 -3.30
N ASP A 839 8.89 19.82 -2.39
CA ASP A 839 8.19 20.93 -1.75
C ASP A 839 9.15 21.85 -0.98
N LYS A 840 10.19 21.28 -0.35
CA LYS A 840 11.20 22.03 0.42
C LYS A 840 12.26 22.71 -0.44
N THR A 841 12.56 22.20 -1.63
CA THR A 841 13.64 22.70 -2.49
C THR A 841 13.16 23.71 -3.55
N GLY A 842 11.88 23.71 -3.90
CA GLY A 842 11.31 24.62 -4.91
C GLY A 842 11.92 24.44 -6.31
N GLN A 843 12.53 23.29 -6.60
CA GLN A 843 13.25 23.04 -7.85
C GLN A 843 12.31 22.60 -8.98
N SER A 844 12.49 23.17 -10.17
CA SER A 844 11.78 22.77 -11.39
C SER A 844 12.67 21.88 -12.26
N TYR A 845 12.15 20.70 -12.63
CA TYR A 845 12.78 19.77 -13.57
C TYR A 845 12.66 20.28 -15.02
N ARG A 846 13.72 20.09 -15.82
CA ARG A 846 13.73 20.31 -17.27
C ARG A 846 14.12 19.00 -17.97
N PRO A 847 13.28 18.44 -18.85
CA PRO A 847 13.59 17.20 -19.53
C PRO A 847 14.78 17.35 -20.50
N ARG A 848 15.65 16.34 -20.59
CA ARG A 848 16.68 16.25 -21.64
C ARG A 848 16.01 16.03 -23.00
N GLN A 849 16.33 16.87 -23.98
CA GLN A 849 16.02 16.56 -25.37
C GLN A 849 16.90 15.40 -25.85
N PRO A 850 16.36 14.45 -26.65
CA PRO A 850 17.17 13.40 -27.25
C PRO A 850 18.24 14.02 -28.13
N SER A 851 19.50 13.66 -27.87
CA SER A 851 20.66 14.10 -28.65
C SER A 851 20.63 13.50 -30.05
N ASN A 852 20.03 14.22 -31.01
CA ASN A 852 20.25 13.95 -32.43
C ASN A 852 21.64 14.46 -32.82
N SER A 853 22.67 13.64 -32.60
CA SER A 853 23.98 13.83 -33.27
C SER A 853 24.00 12.98 -34.55
N LEU A 854 23.37 13.51 -35.60
CA LEU A 854 23.72 13.15 -36.98
C LEU A 854 24.78 14.16 -37.42
N ASP A 855 26.05 13.83 -37.16
CA ASP A 855 27.16 14.53 -37.80
C ASP A 855 27.15 14.19 -39.29
N THR A 856 26.61 15.12 -40.07
CA THR A 856 26.80 15.21 -41.51
C THR A 856 28.28 15.43 -41.83
N VAL A 857 28.95 14.37 -42.27
CA VAL A 857 30.20 14.47 -43.04
C VAL A 857 29.82 14.87 -44.48
N ALA A 858 30.14 16.11 -44.85
CA ALA A 858 30.15 16.57 -46.24
C ALA A 858 31.59 16.87 -46.66
N GLN A 859 32.04 16.09 -47.65
CA GLN A 859 33.24 16.21 -48.52
C GLN A 859 34.63 16.30 -47.89
#